data_AF-A0A7G9YR92-F1
#
_entry.id   AF-A0A7G9YR92-F1
#
_cell.length_a   1.000
_cell.length_b   1.000
_cell.length_c   1.000
_cell.angle_alpha   90.00
_cell.angle_beta   90.00
_cell.angle_gamma   90.00
#
_symmetry.space_group_name_H-M   'P 1'
#
loop_
_entity.id
_entity.type
_entity.pdbx_description
1 polymer ?
#
loop_
_entity_poly.entity_id
_entity_poly.type
_entity_poly.pdbx_seq_one_letter_code
_entity_poly.pdbx_strand_id
1 'polypeptide(L)'
;MAAAVFWVSKVELNVGAVSGPPHEPCIHKDIARKHVCQRRRVDVADEFGWDDEENPFPKRDQDEVFVRLSPEPEESTIKKVEELGKHILTVAGPEKSYRQRIAQWTVIHFHKRALSSPQALRRSLNNRLGKLKEKLDKLDAIEELPINEEEARAEVLDNDTGERVTDEEAGIRLDRSVFGYADSLLKEKTIIEDALEDAKKITPSRDSKLKELCSNVLRRMLRQDPKVIIFTRYVDTLEYLEREIPKYSHYKNTKIVTLYGELNDSQRGERLKSFELSPEAILIATDCLSEGVNLQYMAAQVIHYELPWNPNRLEQRNGRVDRYGQSRRPGGEKKVFIRTMVVNDSLEAGILKVLVEKANRIRMDHGFSPPFFGDDLSVLDLIREQGLDVKIGQTRLEQFLEDDGQKRVIDPFSDDVIKRMEDDTFYGQSSINLSGVKSRMEETENLIGSSEEIQRFVRSGLGRFSSSITENPGDNTFKIEIRDPRLSQDLDDNTISRATFDPRRGRDNSNIEVIDLGHPLVRNLIELVKEMTFTSNDTYGRTAVIKTSEAKAVSAVYTFLARYTIHTEPISIMEELLTVGARIHSGELLGDEDVGALMVSEPLPDGRTVEEMSYDLHLALERDDIDEILSQKAQNRCDQLILERTRVKENLLESGGHEWLEDFEKIDPASVDLLCVTLYYPKPGGDCQ
;
A
#
# COMPACT_ATOMS: atom_id res chain seq x y z
N MET A 1 11.91 7.26 4.73
CA MET A 1 11.76 6.10 3.83
C MET A 1 10.72 6.44 2.78
N ALA A 2 11.16 7.01 1.66
CA ALA A 2 10.36 6.96 0.44
C ALA A 2 10.05 5.49 0.14
N ALA A 3 8.90 5.21 -0.48
CA ALA A 3 8.43 3.89 -0.86
C ALA A 3 9.30 3.21 -1.95
N ALA A 4 10.61 3.14 -1.74
CA ALA A 4 11.41 2.04 -2.21
C ALA A 4 11.14 0.91 -1.22
N VAL A 5 10.20 0.06 -1.59
CA VAL A 5 10.11 -1.29 -1.07
C VAL A 5 11.49 -1.92 -1.31
N PHE A 6 12.38 -1.83 -0.32
CA PHE A 6 13.55 -2.69 -0.23
C PHE A 6 13.02 -4.09 0.07
N TRP A 7 12.49 -4.76 -0.95
CA TRP A 7 12.68 -6.20 -1.10
C TRP A 7 14.14 -6.44 -1.49
N VAL A 8 15.05 -6.00 -0.61
CA VAL A 8 16.35 -6.63 -0.42
C VAL A 8 16.31 -7.24 0.97
N SER A 9 15.19 -7.90 1.31
CA SER A 9 15.20 -8.86 2.40
C SER A 9 15.95 -10.09 1.89
N LYS A 10 17.19 -10.26 2.34
CA LYS A 10 17.87 -11.57 2.35
C LYS A 10 18.04 -12.29 1.01
N VAL A 11 18.25 -11.55 -0.08
CA VAL A 11 19.01 -12.10 -1.20
C VAL A 11 20.27 -11.26 -1.29
N GLU A 12 21.35 -11.74 -0.69
CA GLU A 12 22.68 -11.39 -1.18
C GLU A 12 22.67 -11.80 -2.65
N LEU A 13 22.32 -10.88 -3.55
CA LEU A 13 22.37 -11.14 -4.99
C LEU A 13 23.77 -11.59 -5.39
N ASN A 14 24.80 -11.30 -4.55
CA ASN A 14 26.18 -11.74 -4.68
C ASN A 14 26.75 -11.52 -6.10
N VAL A 15 26.18 -10.54 -6.81
CA VAL A 15 26.52 -10.15 -8.18
C VAL A 15 27.73 -9.21 -8.22
N GLY A 16 28.43 -9.01 -7.09
CA GLY A 16 29.52 -8.03 -6.99
C GLY A 16 29.06 -6.57 -7.11
N ALA A 17 27.75 -6.30 -6.95
CA ALA A 17 27.18 -4.95 -7.02
C ALA A 17 27.62 -4.04 -5.87
N VAL A 18 28.12 -4.58 -4.77
CA VAL A 18 28.54 -3.84 -3.58
C VAL A 18 29.90 -4.34 -3.14
N SER A 19 30.81 -3.41 -2.83
CA SER A 19 32.13 -3.65 -2.25
C SER A 19 32.35 -2.74 -1.04
N GLY A 20 33.43 -2.95 -0.28
CA GLY A 20 33.73 -2.15 0.92
C GLY A 20 33.07 -2.67 2.20
N PRO A 21 33.37 -2.03 3.35
CA PRO A 21 32.86 -2.47 4.65
C PRO A 21 31.36 -2.15 4.82
N PRO A 22 30.61 -2.91 5.63
CA PRO A 22 29.14 -2.72 5.79
C PRO A 22 28.71 -1.32 6.26
N HIS A 23 29.59 -0.58 6.92
CA HIS A 23 29.33 0.78 7.41
C HIS A 23 29.63 1.86 6.36
N GLU A 24 30.29 1.50 5.25
CA GLU A 24 30.60 2.40 4.14
C GLU A 24 30.65 1.62 2.81
N PRO A 25 29.51 1.07 2.35
CA PRO A 25 29.46 0.29 1.13
C PRO A 25 29.69 1.18 -0.10
N CYS A 26 30.52 0.70 -1.03
CA CYS A 26 30.66 1.24 -2.38
C CYS A 26 29.79 0.43 -3.34
N ILE A 27 28.83 1.08 -4.00
CA ILE A 27 27.90 0.41 -4.90
C ILE A 27 28.37 0.61 -6.36
N HIS A 28 28.61 -0.48 -7.07
CA HIS A 28 29.00 -0.49 -8.48
C HIS A 28 27.77 -0.26 -9.38
N LYS A 29 27.54 1.01 -9.74
CA LYS A 29 26.36 1.49 -10.50
C LYS A 29 26.06 0.65 -11.76
N ASP A 30 27.06 0.34 -12.58
CA ASP A 30 26.86 -0.34 -13.87
C ASP A 30 26.40 -1.80 -13.73
N ILE A 31 26.84 -2.48 -12.66
CA ILE A 31 26.42 -3.85 -12.36
C ILE A 31 25.02 -3.81 -11.78
N ALA A 32 24.81 -2.97 -10.78
CA ALA A 32 23.57 -2.97 -10.03
C ALA A 32 22.37 -2.42 -10.84
N ARG A 33 22.60 -1.57 -11.85
CA ARG A 33 21.61 -1.16 -12.85
C ARG A 33 20.96 -2.33 -13.59
N LYS A 34 21.61 -3.50 -13.67
CA LYS A 34 21.06 -4.69 -14.36
C LYS A 34 20.16 -5.54 -13.46
N HIS A 35 20.20 -5.32 -12.15
CA HIS A 35 19.56 -6.19 -11.17
C HIS A 35 18.56 -5.46 -10.25
N VAL A 36 18.59 -4.13 -10.22
CA VAL A 36 17.71 -3.32 -9.36
C VAL A 36 16.89 -2.36 -10.21
N CYS A 37 15.57 -2.45 -10.07
CA CYS A 37 14.63 -1.46 -10.60
C CYS A 37 14.28 -0.47 -9.48
N GLN A 38 14.61 0.81 -9.68
CA GLN A 38 14.18 1.90 -8.82
C GLN A 38 13.48 2.95 -9.69
N ARG A 39 12.29 3.38 -9.29
CA ARG A 39 11.57 4.51 -9.89
C ARG A 39 11.09 5.43 -8.79
N ARG A 40 11.35 6.73 -8.92
CA ARG A 40 10.84 7.72 -7.96
C ARG A 40 9.40 8.05 -8.30
N ARG A 41 8.69 8.59 -7.31
CA ARG A 41 7.32 9.08 -7.50
C ARG A 41 7.24 10.10 -8.64
N VAL A 42 8.19 11.04 -8.67
CA VAL A 42 8.26 12.08 -9.71
C VAL A 42 8.49 11.45 -11.08
N ASP A 43 9.45 10.50 -11.21
CA ASP A 43 9.72 9.83 -12.49
C ASP A 43 8.47 9.15 -13.05
N VAL A 44 7.73 8.42 -12.20
CA VAL A 44 6.48 7.75 -12.62
C VAL A 44 5.38 8.78 -12.90
N ALA A 45 5.22 9.80 -12.04
CA ALA A 45 4.18 10.80 -12.22
C ALA A 45 4.40 11.67 -13.47
N ASP A 46 5.65 11.97 -13.82
CA ASP A 46 6.01 12.70 -15.04
C ASP A 46 5.76 11.87 -16.31
N GLU A 47 6.05 10.55 -16.27
CA GLU A 47 5.78 9.64 -17.39
C GLU A 47 4.28 9.50 -17.69
N PHE A 48 3.42 9.46 -16.66
CA PHE A 48 1.96 9.45 -16.83
C PHE A 48 1.37 10.85 -17.04
N GLY A 49 2.02 11.90 -16.56
CA GLY A 49 1.44 13.24 -16.41
C GLY A 49 0.70 13.40 -15.08
N TRP A 50 0.94 14.52 -14.37
CA TRP A 50 0.35 14.80 -13.04
C TRP A 50 -1.18 15.01 -13.04
N ASP A 51 -1.73 15.34 -14.21
CA ASP A 51 -3.17 15.56 -14.42
C ASP A 51 -3.86 14.42 -15.17
N ASP A 52 -3.11 13.37 -15.54
CA ASP A 52 -3.66 12.21 -16.22
C ASP A 52 -4.46 11.33 -15.25
N GLU A 53 -5.60 10.83 -15.70
CA GLU A 53 -6.44 9.92 -14.93
C GLU A 53 -5.74 8.57 -14.65
N GLU A 54 -4.79 8.18 -15.50
CA GLU A 54 -3.95 6.99 -15.33
C GLU A 54 -2.86 7.18 -14.25
N ASN A 55 -2.57 8.41 -13.79
CA ASN A 55 -1.53 8.63 -12.80
C ASN A 55 -1.85 7.86 -11.51
N PRO A 56 -0.96 6.95 -11.06
CA PRO A 56 -1.26 6.07 -9.93
C PRO A 56 -1.12 6.77 -8.57
N PHE A 57 -0.59 7.99 -8.51
CA PHE A 57 -0.34 8.74 -7.28
C PHE A 57 -1.41 9.81 -7.05
N PRO A 58 -1.81 10.05 -5.79
CA PRO A 58 -2.72 11.14 -5.48
C PRO A 58 -2.01 12.49 -5.43
N LYS A 59 -2.76 13.57 -5.63
CA LYS A 59 -2.35 14.92 -5.23
C LYS A 59 -2.48 15.06 -3.72
N ARG A 60 -1.45 15.61 -3.06
CA ARG A 60 -1.43 15.82 -1.60
C ARG A 60 -1.90 17.23 -1.26
N ASP A 61 -3.05 17.33 -0.60
CA ASP A 61 -3.52 18.55 0.08
C ASP A 61 -3.14 18.43 1.55
N GLN A 62 -2.08 19.12 1.96
CA GLN A 62 -1.63 19.16 3.35
C GLN A 62 -1.80 20.56 3.93
N ASP A 63 -2.31 20.63 5.16
CA ASP A 63 -2.46 21.87 5.91
C ASP A 63 -2.33 21.63 7.42
N GLU A 64 -1.97 22.67 8.16
CA GLU A 64 -1.84 22.64 9.62
C GLU A 64 -3.01 23.35 10.31
N VAL A 65 -3.53 22.73 11.37
CA VAL A 65 -4.65 23.28 12.16
C VAL A 65 -4.12 23.75 13.49
N PHE A 66 -3.93 25.07 13.61
CA PHE A 66 -3.50 25.69 14.86
C PHE A 66 -4.63 25.74 15.88
N VAL A 67 -4.40 25.15 17.05
CA VAL A 67 -5.32 25.13 18.19
C VAL A 67 -4.80 26.08 19.25
N ARG A 68 -5.61 27.08 19.58
CA ARG A 68 -5.34 27.96 20.72
C ARG A 68 -6.02 27.39 21.97
N LEU A 69 -5.24 27.16 23.02
CA LEU A 69 -5.76 26.68 24.29
C LEU A 69 -6.51 27.78 25.04
N SER A 70 -7.45 27.38 25.88
CA SER A 70 -8.12 28.29 26.79
C SER A 70 -7.17 28.71 27.93
N PRO A 71 -7.15 30.00 28.33
CA PRO A 71 -6.31 30.46 29.44
C PRO A 71 -6.55 29.66 30.74
N GLU A 72 -7.80 29.31 31.00
CA GLU A 72 -8.18 28.39 32.06
C GLU A 72 -9.22 27.35 31.59
N PRO A 73 -8.99 26.05 31.85
CA PRO A 73 -7.95 25.47 32.70
C PRO A 73 -6.69 25.03 31.93
N GLU A 74 -6.67 25.10 30.60
CA GLU A 74 -5.67 24.42 29.78
C GLU A 74 -4.28 25.07 29.91
N GLU A 75 -4.13 26.37 29.63
CA GLU A 75 -2.83 27.04 29.77
C GLU A 75 -2.31 27.02 31.22
N SER A 76 -3.20 27.15 32.22
CA SER A 76 -2.84 26.98 33.65
C SER A 76 -2.26 25.59 33.93
N THR A 77 -2.90 24.54 33.41
CA THR A 77 -2.43 23.16 33.57
C THR A 77 -1.05 22.99 32.95
N ILE A 78 -0.83 23.53 31.74
CA ILE A 78 0.48 23.47 31.07
C ILE A 78 1.54 24.16 31.93
N LYS A 79 1.29 25.38 32.43
CA LYS A 79 2.24 26.09 33.31
C LYS A 79 2.65 25.28 34.53
N LYS A 80 1.74 24.51 35.13
CA LYS A 80 2.05 23.61 36.25
C LYS A 80 2.90 22.41 35.82
N VAL A 81 2.66 21.87 34.62
CA VAL A 81 3.52 20.82 34.04
C VAL A 81 4.93 21.37 33.73
N GLU A 82 5.03 22.63 33.32
CA GLU A 82 6.33 23.29 33.13
C GLU A 82 7.06 23.51 34.46
N GLU A 83 6.34 23.89 35.52
CA GLU A 83 6.89 23.98 36.88
C GLU A 83 7.40 22.62 37.37
N LEU A 84 6.64 21.55 37.13
CA LEU A 84 7.08 20.18 37.40
C LEU A 84 8.38 19.86 36.65
N GLY A 85 8.45 20.19 35.35
CA GLY A 85 9.64 19.95 34.54
C GLY A 85 10.87 20.68 35.07
N LYS A 86 10.72 21.95 35.47
CA LYS A 86 11.79 22.73 36.10
C LYS A 86 12.28 22.10 37.40
N HIS A 87 11.36 21.62 38.24
CA HIS A 87 11.70 20.93 39.48
C HIS A 87 12.47 19.64 39.20
N ILE A 88 12.00 18.80 38.28
CA ILE A 88 12.65 17.54 37.88
C ILE A 88 14.09 17.80 37.39
N LEU A 89 14.30 18.79 36.51
CA LEU A 89 15.63 19.16 36.02
C LEU A 89 16.55 19.69 37.13
N THR A 90 16.00 20.47 38.07
CA THR A 90 16.78 21.02 39.19
C THR A 90 17.24 19.90 40.13
N VAL A 91 16.39 18.92 40.39
CA VAL A 91 16.67 17.79 41.30
C VAL A 91 17.67 16.80 40.69
N ALA A 92 17.68 16.65 39.36
CA ALA A 92 18.58 15.74 38.67
C ALA A 92 20.08 16.09 38.81
N GLY A 93 20.40 17.34 39.18
CA GLY A 93 21.75 17.76 39.54
C GLY A 93 22.60 18.22 38.34
N PRO A 94 23.94 18.20 38.43
CA PRO A 94 24.81 18.85 37.45
C PRO A 94 24.72 18.25 36.05
N GLU A 95 24.98 19.11 35.07
CA GLU A 95 25.00 18.82 33.64
C GLU A 95 25.97 17.68 33.31
N LYS A 96 25.60 16.87 32.30
CA LYS A 96 26.31 15.67 31.80
C LYS A 96 26.09 14.36 32.59
N SER A 97 25.30 14.35 33.65
CA SER A 97 24.92 13.09 34.32
C SER A 97 23.89 12.29 33.49
N TYR A 98 23.91 10.95 33.61
CA TYR A 98 22.88 10.09 33.01
C TYR A 98 21.47 10.43 33.57
N ARG A 99 21.42 10.83 34.85
CA ARG A 99 20.20 11.32 35.51
C ARG A 99 19.60 12.55 34.81
N GLN A 100 20.44 13.49 34.38
CA GLN A 100 19.99 14.68 33.65
C GLN A 100 19.32 14.33 32.31
N ARG A 101 19.86 13.35 31.57
CA ARG A 101 19.25 12.89 30.30
C ARG A 101 17.89 12.24 30.51
N ILE A 102 17.75 11.37 31.52
CA ILE A 102 16.44 10.81 31.86
C ILE A 102 15.48 11.93 32.26
N ALA A 103 15.92 12.88 33.08
CA ALA A 103 15.11 14.03 33.47
C ALA A 103 14.63 14.84 32.25
N GLN A 104 15.51 15.16 31.29
CA GLN A 104 15.13 15.83 30.03
C GLN A 104 14.08 15.05 29.25
N TRP A 105 14.26 13.74 29.08
CA TRP A 105 13.25 12.88 28.43
C TRP A 105 11.93 12.84 29.19
N THR A 106 11.97 12.77 30.52
CA THR A 106 10.77 12.81 31.37
C THR A 106 10.03 14.14 31.21
N VAL A 107 10.74 15.28 31.18
CA VAL A 107 10.12 16.61 30.94
C VAL A 107 9.47 16.67 29.57
N ILE A 108 10.17 16.24 28.52
CA ILE A 108 9.62 16.17 27.16
C ILE A 108 8.40 15.26 27.12
N HIS A 109 8.46 14.10 27.80
CA HIS A 109 7.35 13.17 27.88
C HIS A 109 6.11 13.82 28.47
N PHE A 110 6.20 14.43 29.66
CA PHE A 110 5.06 15.10 30.30
C PHE A 110 4.51 16.25 29.45
N HIS A 111 5.39 17.04 28.82
CA HIS A 111 4.99 18.13 27.95
C HIS A 111 4.21 17.60 26.73
N LYS A 112 4.70 16.57 26.04
CA LYS A 112 3.98 15.91 24.92
C LYS A 112 2.63 15.35 25.36
N ARG A 113 2.58 14.71 26.52
CA ARG A 113 1.34 14.16 27.09
C ARG A 113 0.30 15.25 27.37
N ALA A 114 0.76 16.42 27.86
CA ALA A 114 -0.07 17.60 28.07
C ALA A 114 -0.64 18.16 26.76
N LEU A 115 0.18 18.23 25.70
CA LEU A 115 -0.24 18.70 24.38
C LEU A 115 -1.09 17.69 23.60
N SER A 116 -0.96 16.40 23.91
CA SER A 116 -1.75 15.34 23.32
C SER A 116 -3.20 15.39 23.78
N SER A 117 -3.50 15.04 25.05
CA SER A 117 -4.87 15.08 25.57
C SER A 117 -4.90 15.21 27.11
N PRO A 118 -6.00 15.75 27.69
CA PRO A 118 -6.15 15.80 29.14
C PRO A 118 -6.10 14.40 29.79
N GLN A 119 -6.60 13.38 29.11
CA GLN A 119 -6.58 12.00 29.60
C GLN A 119 -5.16 11.44 29.65
N ALA A 120 -4.37 11.65 28.59
CA ALA A 120 -2.96 11.27 28.53
C ALA A 120 -2.17 11.91 29.69
N LEU A 121 -2.28 13.24 29.86
CA LEU A 121 -1.60 13.92 30.95
C LEU A 121 -1.99 13.36 32.33
N ARG A 122 -3.30 13.19 32.58
CA ARG A 122 -3.77 12.66 33.87
C ARG A 122 -3.21 11.27 34.15
N ARG A 123 -3.15 10.36 33.17
CA ARG A 123 -2.61 9.01 33.40
C ARG A 123 -1.12 9.07 33.75
N SER A 124 -0.34 9.87 33.03
CA SER A 124 1.09 10.03 33.31
C SER A 124 1.37 10.63 34.69
N LEU A 125 0.64 11.70 35.06
CA LEU A 125 0.76 12.31 36.38
C LEU A 125 0.33 11.35 37.51
N ASN A 126 -0.71 10.53 37.31
CA ASN A 126 -1.10 9.53 38.31
C ASN A 126 -0.08 8.39 38.43
N ASN A 127 0.51 7.92 37.32
CA ASN A 127 1.59 6.93 37.34
C ASN A 127 2.78 7.44 38.16
N ARG A 128 3.18 8.70 37.89
CA ARG A 128 4.24 9.38 38.62
C ARG A 128 3.93 9.53 40.10
N LEU A 129 2.72 10.00 40.41
CA LEU A 129 2.25 10.18 41.79
C LEU A 129 2.22 8.87 42.57
N GLY A 130 1.78 7.78 41.94
CA GLY A 130 1.78 6.44 42.53
C GLY A 130 3.19 6.01 42.94
N LYS A 131 4.16 6.14 42.03
CA LYS A 131 5.55 5.79 42.30
C LYS A 131 6.19 6.70 43.36
N LEU A 132 5.86 7.98 43.37
CA LEU A 132 6.30 8.92 44.42
C LEU A 132 5.79 8.51 45.80
N LYS A 133 4.51 8.14 45.92
CA LYS A 133 3.91 7.66 47.17
C LYS A 133 4.59 6.38 47.66
N GLU A 134 4.78 5.40 46.77
CA GLU A 134 5.51 4.16 47.10
C GLU A 134 6.94 4.42 47.61
N LYS A 135 7.64 5.42 47.05
CA LYS A 135 9.00 5.77 47.50
C LYS A 135 8.98 6.53 48.83
N LEU A 136 8.05 7.46 49.02
CA LEU A 136 7.90 8.22 50.28
C LEU A 136 7.53 7.28 51.45
N ASP A 137 6.61 6.35 51.23
CA ASP A 137 6.21 5.37 52.25
C ASP A 137 7.39 4.46 52.69
N LYS A 138 8.35 4.21 51.78
CA LYS A 138 9.59 3.47 52.09
C LYS A 138 10.63 4.30 52.83
N LEU A 139 10.71 5.61 52.54
CA LEU A 139 11.64 6.54 53.20
C LEU A 139 11.24 6.81 54.66
N ASP A 140 9.94 6.80 54.97
CA ASP A 140 9.43 6.89 56.35
C ASP A 140 9.81 5.65 57.21
N ALA A 141 10.26 4.55 56.59
CA ALA A 141 10.58 3.30 57.28
C ALA A 141 12.09 3.09 57.56
N ILE A 142 13.01 3.83 56.92
CA ILE A 142 14.46 3.65 57.05
C ILE A 142 15.14 5.03 56.94
N GLU A 143 15.85 5.47 58.00
CA GLU A 143 16.68 6.68 57.98
C GLU A 143 17.70 6.65 56.83
N GLU A 144 17.62 7.67 55.97
CA GLU A 144 18.59 8.14 54.97
C GLU A 144 19.46 7.10 54.27
N LEU A 145 19.01 6.66 53.08
CA LEU A 145 19.93 6.20 52.04
C LEU A 145 19.71 6.98 50.74
N PRO A 146 20.77 7.55 50.14
CA PRO A 146 20.69 8.16 48.82
C PRO A 146 20.43 7.08 47.76
N ILE A 147 19.59 7.40 46.78
CA ILE A 147 19.29 6.52 45.65
C ILE A 147 20.59 6.19 44.91
N ASN A 148 20.93 4.90 44.84
CA ASN A 148 22.05 4.39 44.05
C ASN A 148 21.74 4.62 42.56
N GLU A 149 22.66 5.22 41.83
CA GLU A 149 22.56 5.48 40.39
C GLU A 149 22.34 4.18 39.58
N GLU A 150 22.72 3.05 40.14
CA GLU A 150 22.49 1.70 39.60
C GLU A 150 21.03 1.23 39.69
N GLU A 151 20.27 1.55 40.75
CA GLU A 151 18.85 1.19 40.84
C GLU A 151 17.99 1.95 39.84
N ALA A 152 18.31 3.24 39.61
CA ALA A 152 17.63 4.03 38.59
C ALA A 152 18.00 3.59 37.17
N ARG A 153 19.24 3.12 36.96
CA ARG A 153 19.63 2.46 35.71
C ARG A 153 18.86 1.17 35.51
N ALA A 154 18.73 0.34 36.54
CA ALA A 154 17.97 -0.90 36.48
C ALA A 154 16.47 -0.65 36.21
N GLU A 155 15.81 0.33 36.84
CA GLU A 155 14.39 0.60 36.58
C GLU A 155 14.09 1.05 35.13
N VAL A 156 15.06 1.64 34.42
CA VAL A 156 14.91 2.08 33.02
C VAL A 156 15.35 0.99 32.02
N LEU A 157 16.41 0.24 32.34
CA LEU A 157 17.06 -0.73 31.44
C LEU A 157 16.68 -2.20 31.69
N ASP A 158 16.32 -2.62 32.91
CA ASP A 158 16.34 -4.03 33.36
C ASP A 158 15.11 -4.86 32.98
N ASN A 159 14.52 -4.57 31.81
CA ASN A 159 13.65 -5.50 31.09
C ASN A 159 14.17 -5.71 29.65
N ASP A 160 15.49 -5.62 29.45
CA ASP A 160 16.13 -5.91 28.17
C ASP A 160 16.27 -7.43 27.96
N THR A 161 15.14 -8.11 27.76
CA THR A 161 15.10 -9.49 27.25
C THR A 161 15.35 -9.55 25.74
N GLY A 162 15.96 -8.52 25.13
CA GLY A 162 16.22 -8.45 23.70
C GLY A 162 14.97 -8.18 22.84
N GLU A 163 13.82 -7.89 23.46
CA GLU A 163 12.62 -7.42 22.77
C GLU A 163 12.65 -5.89 22.65
N ARG A 164 12.37 -5.38 21.44
CA ARG A 164 12.22 -3.94 21.20
C ARG A 164 11.08 -3.40 22.07
N VAL A 165 11.43 -2.61 23.08
CA VAL A 165 10.46 -1.91 23.94
C VAL A 165 9.57 -1.01 23.08
N THR A 166 8.26 -1.11 23.27
CA THR A 166 7.30 -0.24 22.56
C THR A 166 7.39 1.20 23.09
N ASP A 167 7.01 2.19 22.27
CA ASP A 167 6.99 3.61 22.70
C ASP A 167 6.12 3.84 23.95
N GLU A 168 5.08 3.02 24.11
CA GLU A 168 4.17 3.07 25.25
C GLU A 168 4.82 2.58 26.54
N GLU A 169 5.51 1.43 26.49
CA GLU A 169 6.27 0.91 27.62
C GLU A 169 7.40 1.86 28.02
N ALA A 170 8.10 2.46 27.05
CA ALA A 170 9.11 3.47 27.31
C ALA A 170 8.51 4.70 28.03
N GLY A 171 7.32 5.15 27.62
CA GLY A 171 6.58 6.21 28.30
C GLY A 171 6.24 5.87 29.76
N ILE A 172 5.74 4.66 30.02
CA ILE A 172 5.43 4.21 31.39
C ILE A 172 6.69 4.13 32.26
N ARG A 173 7.84 3.73 31.70
CA ARG A 173 9.13 3.75 32.41
C ARG A 173 9.54 5.18 32.78
N LEU A 174 9.39 6.14 31.87
CA LEU A 174 9.64 7.57 32.14
C LEU A 174 8.69 8.16 33.17
N ASP A 175 7.40 7.77 33.16
CA ASP A 175 6.44 8.19 34.19
C ASP A 175 6.90 7.73 35.59
N ARG A 176 7.62 6.61 35.70
CA ARG A 176 8.04 6.01 36.98
C ARG A 176 9.46 6.40 37.41
N SER A 177 10.22 7.14 36.60
CA SER A 177 11.63 7.45 36.87
C SER A 177 11.86 8.59 37.88
N VAL A 178 11.77 8.29 39.18
CA VAL A 178 11.82 9.29 40.27
C VAL A 178 13.23 9.46 40.86
N PHE A 179 13.69 10.70 41.02
CA PHE A 179 14.98 11.09 41.59
C PHE A 179 14.81 12.12 42.72
N GLY A 180 15.72 12.15 43.70
CA GLY A 180 15.76 13.21 44.72
C GLY A 180 15.66 12.72 46.16
N TYR A 181 15.79 13.67 47.10
CA TYR A 181 15.64 13.49 48.54
C TYR A 181 14.19 13.70 49.00
N ALA A 182 13.83 13.25 50.20
CA ALA A 182 12.47 13.30 50.73
C ALA A 182 11.76 14.67 50.54
N ASP A 183 12.41 15.77 50.91
CA ASP A 183 11.84 17.13 50.73
C ASP A 183 11.56 17.48 49.26
N SER A 184 12.46 17.09 48.36
CA SER A 184 12.27 17.31 46.93
C SER A 184 11.15 16.45 46.33
N LEU A 185 10.97 15.22 46.83
CA LEU A 185 9.90 14.32 46.42
C LEU A 185 8.54 14.80 46.94
N LEU A 186 8.48 15.31 48.17
CA LEU A 186 7.28 15.93 48.73
C LEU A 186 6.85 17.16 47.92
N LYS A 187 7.81 18.01 47.55
CA LYS A 187 7.55 19.16 46.67
C LYS A 187 7.05 18.71 45.28
N GLU A 188 7.69 17.71 44.68
CA GLU A 188 7.25 17.14 43.39
C GLU A 188 5.80 16.62 43.47
N LYS A 189 5.48 15.90 44.55
CA LYS A 189 4.13 15.40 44.84
C LYS A 189 3.11 16.53 44.88
N THR A 190 3.38 17.63 45.60
CA THR A 190 2.48 18.79 45.66
C THR A 190 2.24 19.39 44.28
N ILE A 191 3.30 19.60 43.49
CA ILE A 191 3.17 20.16 42.13
C ILE A 191 2.31 19.24 41.24
N ILE A 192 2.49 17.91 41.34
CA ILE A 192 1.70 16.93 40.58
C ILE A 192 0.22 16.92 41.02
N GLU A 193 -0.05 17.00 42.33
CA GLU A 193 -1.42 17.05 42.85
C GLU A 193 -2.13 18.32 42.37
N ASP A 194 -1.46 19.46 42.37
CA ASP A 194 -1.98 20.74 41.85
C ASP A 194 -2.20 20.71 40.34
N ALA A 195 -1.30 20.07 39.58
CA ALA A 195 -1.43 19.89 38.13
C ALA A 195 -2.59 18.93 37.79
N LEU A 196 -2.76 17.86 38.56
CA LEU A 196 -3.87 16.91 38.42
C LEU A 196 -5.22 17.57 38.70
N GLU A 197 -5.29 18.46 39.70
CA GLU A 197 -6.52 19.19 39.99
C GLU A 197 -6.95 20.07 38.83
N ASP A 198 -6.03 20.83 38.23
CA ASP A 198 -6.33 21.64 37.05
C ASP A 198 -6.62 20.79 35.82
N ALA A 199 -5.84 19.73 35.61
CA ALA A 199 -6.07 18.79 34.53
C ALA A 199 -7.48 18.19 34.63
N LYS A 200 -8.01 17.89 35.83
CA LYS A 200 -9.38 17.41 36.05
C LYS A 200 -10.45 18.44 35.68
N LYS A 201 -10.16 19.74 35.79
CA LYS A 201 -11.08 20.83 35.39
C LYS A 201 -11.26 20.91 33.87
N ILE A 202 -10.35 20.33 33.08
CA ILE A 202 -10.46 20.22 31.61
C ILE A 202 -11.46 19.12 31.25
N THR A 203 -12.75 19.44 31.25
CA THR A 203 -13.79 18.55 30.75
C THR A 203 -13.73 18.46 29.21
N PRO A 204 -14.35 17.44 28.57
CA PRO A 204 -14.43 17.37 27.10
C PRO A 204 -15.05 18.64 26.48
N SER A 205 -15.98 19.28 27.20
CA SER A 205 -16.59 20.57 26.83
C SER A 205 -15.70 21.79 27.07
N ARG A 206 -14.49 21.63 27.62
CA ARG A 206 -13.48 22.67 27.86
C ARG A 206 -12.13 22.35 27.22
N ASP A 207 -12.02 21.21 26.53
CA ASP A 207 -10.87 20.81 25.74
C ASP A 207 -10.93 21.49 24.36
N SER A 208 -10.05 22.45 24.13
CA SER A 208 -10.02 23.25 22.91
C SER A 208 -9.63 22.41 21.70
N LYS A 209 -8.77 21.40 21.90
CA LYS A 209 -8.28 20.52 20.84
C LYS A 209 -9.35 19.53 20.40
N LEU A 210 -10.03 18.88 21.34
CA LEU A 210 -11.17 18.02 21.03
C LEU A 210 -12.29 18.81 20.35
N LYS A 211 -12.57 20.04 20.80
CA LYS A 211 -13.57 20.91 20.16
C LYS A 211 -13.21 21.25 18.72
N GLU A 212 -11.97 21.65 18.47
CA GLU A 212 -11.51 22.00 17.12
C GLU A 212 -11.59 20.79 16.19
N LEU A 213 -11.13 19.62 16.66
CA LEU A 213 -11.27 18.36 15.95
C LEU A 213 -12.73 18.09 15.59
N CYS A 214 -13.61 18.02 16.59
CA CYS A 214 -14.99 17.55 16.42
C CYS A 214 -15.92 18.59 15.78
N SER A 215 -15.72 19.88 16.02
CA SER A 215 -16.66 20.91 15.55
C SER A 215 -16.31 21.40 14.14
N ASN A 216 -15.01 21.40 13.80
CA ASN A 216 -14.49 22.04 12.59
C ASN A 216 -13.81 21.04 11.66
N VAL A 217 -12.69 20.43 12.08
CA VAL A 217 -11.81 19.64 11.20
C VAL A 217 -12.51 18.38 10.69
N LEU A 218 -12.88 17.50 11.62
CA LEU A 218 -13.50 16.21 11.32
C LEU A 218 -14.83 16.39 10.58
N ARG A 219 -15.61 17.40 10.96
CA ARG A 219 -16.88 17.75 10.31
C ARG A 219 -16.71 18.23 8.87
N ARG A 220 -15.61 18.93 8.57
CA ARG A 220 -15.30 19.36 7.20
C ARG A 220 -14.83 18.18 6.36
N MET A 221 -13.97 17.34 6.93
CA MET A 221 -13.41 16.17 6.25
C MET A 221 -14.47 15.10 5.94
N LEU A 222 -15.35 14.77 6.90
CA LEU A 222 -16.44 13.81 6.67
C LEU A 222 -17.47 14.29 5.63
N ARG A 223 -17.54 15.60 5.36
CA ARG A 223 -18.35 16.14 4.25
C ARG A 223 -17.69 15.97 2.88
N GLN A 224 -16.37 15.78 2.83
CA GLN A 224 -15.61 15.59 1.60
C GLN A 224 -15.50 14.10 1.24
N ASP A 225 -15.16 13.25 2.20
CA ASP A 225 -15.13 11.80 2.06
C ASP A 225 -15.61 11.18 3.39
N PRO A 226 -16.45 10.13 3.37
CA PRO A 226 -17.10 9.62 4.56
C PRO A 226 -16.15 8.83 5.48
N LYS A 227 -14.88 8.66 5.11
CA LYS A 227 -13.88 7.93 5.88
C LYS A 227 -12.67 8.79 6.21
N VAL A 228 -12.36 8.87 7.50
CA VAL A 228 -11.22 9.64 8.02
C VAL A 228 -10.37 8.77 8.94
N ILE A 229 -9.05 8.89 8.82
CA ILE A 229 -8.09 8.27 9.72
C ILE A 229 -7.54 9.34 10.66
N ILE A 230 -7.50 9.06 11.96
CA ILE A 230 -6.90 9.91 12.99
C ILE A 230 -5.72 9.16 13.59
N PHE A 231 -4.51 9.68 13.42
CA PHE A 231 -3.32 9.16 14.08
C PHE A 231 -3.03 9.90 15.38
N THR A 232 -2.70 9.12 16.42
CA THR A 232 -2.26 9.60 17.73
C THR A 232 -1.09 8.75 18.21
N ARG A 233 -0.15 9.31 18.96
CA ARG A 233 0.98 8.56 19.53
C ARG A 233 0.52 7.66 20.67
N TYR A 234 -0.44 8.13 21.46
CA TYR A 234 -0.81 7.50 22.73
C TYR A 234 -2.15 6.77 22.68
N VAL A 235 -2.19 5.56 23.24
CA VAL A 235 -3.42 4.77 23.43
C VAL A 235 -4.41 5.51 24.32
N ASP A 236 -3.94 6.18 25.37
CA ASP A 236 -4.80 7.02 26.24
C ASP A 236 -5.60 8.08 25.50
N THR A 237 -4.97 8.68 24.50
CA THR A 237 -5.61 9.69 23.66
C THR A 237 -6.55 9.03 22.67
N LEU A 238 -6.19 7.87 22.13
CA LEU A 238 -7.08 7.08 21.29
C LEU A 238 -8.36 6.68 22.04
N GLU A 239 -8.25 6.14 23.26
CA GLU A 239 -9.40 5.77 24.11
C GLU A 239 -10.25 6.99 24.50
N TYR A 240 -9.59 8.13 24.76
CA TYR A 240 -10.26 9.40 25.00
C TYR A 240 -11.10 9.82 23.79
N LEU A 241 -10.52 9.80 22.59
CA LEU A 241 -11.21 10.16 21.36
C LEU A 241 -12.34 9.18 21.02
N GLU A 242 -12.11 7.88 21.16
CA GLU A 242 -13.12 6.83 20.96
C GLU A 242 -14.37 7.06 21.83
N ARG A 243 -14.16 7.47 23.09
CA ARG A 243 -15.25 7.75 24.03
C ARG A 243 -15.94 9.07 23.76
N GLU A 244 -15.22 10.12 23.40
CA GLU A 244 -15.77 11.48 23.34
C GLU A 244 -16.35 11.87 21.96
N ILE A 245 -15.78 11.40 20.85
CA ILE A 245 -16.26 11.74 19.49
C ILE A 245 -17.75 11.38 19.29
N PRO A 246 -18.24 10.18 19.62
CA PRO A 246 -19.64 9.80 19.41
C PRO A 246 -20.67 10.64 20.17
N LYS A 247 -20.23 11.38 21.21
CA LYS A 247 -21.12 12.22 22.03
C LYS A 247 -21.53 13.50 21.30
N TYR A 248 -20.79 13.91 20.27
CA TYR A 248 -21.19 15.03 19.42
C TYR A 248 -22.34 14.59 18.50
N SER A 249 -23.38 15.42 18.39
CA SER A 249 -24.62 15.07 17.68
C SER A 249 -24.42 14.68 16.21
N HIS A 250 -23.38 15.22 15.57
CA HIS A 250 -23.06 14.95 14.16
C HIS A 250 -22.44 13.57 13.92
N TYR A 251 -21.93 12.90 14.97
CA TYR A 251 -21.22 11.61 14.82
C TYR A 251 -22.00 10.41 15.36
N LYS A 252 -23.30 10.57 15.67
CA LYS A 252 -24.14 9.49 16.22
C LYS A 252 -24.26 8.28 15.29
N ASN A 253 -24.18 8.50 13.98
CA ASN A 253 -24.28 7.46 12.95
C ASN A 253 -22.92 7.08 12.36
N THR A 254 -21.83 7.70 12.84
CA THR A 254 -20.47 7.45 12.34
C THR A 254 -19.88 6.26 13.09
N LYS A 255 -19.37 5.27 12.35
CA LYS A 255 -18.70 4.13 12.98
C LYS A 255 -17.32 4.56 13.49
N ILE A 256 -17.06 4.41 14.78
CA ILE A 256 -15.70 4.56 15.34
C ILE A 256 -15.02 3.19 15.37
N VAL A 257 -13.78 3.16 14.88
CA VAL A 257 -12.91 1.98 14.88
C VAL A 257 -11.57 2.38 15.45
N THR A 258 -10.98 1.53 16.30
CA THR A 258 -9.69 1.79 16.94
C THR A 258 -8.65 0.71 16.58
N LEU A 259 -7.39 1.10 16.35
CA LEU A 259 -6.27 0.20 16.10
C LEU A 259 -5.04 0.57 16.95
N TYR A 260 -4.57 -0.35 17.77
CA TYR A 260 -3.43 -0.14 18.68
C TYR A 260 -2.76 -1.47 19.05
N GLY A 261 -1.55 -1.39 19.62
CA GLY A 261 -0.56 -2.47 19.77
C GLY A 261 -1.02 -3.80 20.36
N GLU A 262 -2.00 -3.79 21.26
CA GLU A 262 -2.44 -5.00 21.99
C GLU A 262 -3.41 -5.89 21.20
N LEU A 263 -3.84 -5.46 20.00
CA LEU A 263 -4.75 -6.23 19.16
C LEU A 263 -4.02 -7.34 18.40
N ASN A 264 -4.55 -8.56 18.48
CA ASN A 264 -4.07 -9.68 17.66
C ASN A 264 -4.49 -9.52 16.17
N ASP A 265 -3.90 -10.33 15.29
CA ASP A 265 -4.09 -10.22 13.84
C ASP A 265 -5.55 -10.42 13.40
N SER A 266 -6.27 -11.35 14.05
CA SER A 266 -7.69 -11.60 13.78
C SER A 266 -8.55 -10.39 14.14
N GLN A 267 -8.39 -9.85 15.36
CA GLN A 267 -9.08 -8.64 15.80
C GLN A 267 -8.77 -7.44 14.91
N ARG A 268 -7.53 -7.33 14.44
CA ARG A 268 -7.11 -6.27 13.50
C ARG A 268 -7.84 -6.39 12.16
N GLY A 269 -7.89 -7.61 11.60
CA GLY A 269 -8.62 -7.90 10.37
C GLY A 269 -10.12 -7.60 10.49
N GLU A 270 -10.76 -8.00 11.58
CA GLU A 270 -12.17 -7.72 11.85
C GLU A 270 -12.47 -6.21 11.94
N ARG A 271 -11.62 -5.46 12.65
CA ARG A 271 -11.78 -4.01 12.81
C ARG A 271 -11.57 -3.27 11.49
N LEU A 272 -10.56 -3.64 10.71
CA LEU A 272 -10.32 -3.08 9.38
C LEU A 272 -11.48 -3.38 8.43
N LYS A 273 -12.00 -4.61 8.43
CA LYS A 273 -13.18 -4.98 7.66
C LYS A 273 -14.42 -4.18 8.09
N SER A 274 -14.59 -3.96 9.39
CA SER A 274 -15.67 -3.11 9.90
C SER A 274 -15.54 -1.66 9.44
N PHE A 275 -14.32 -1.12 9.36
CA PHE A 275 -14.07 0.22 8.82
C PHE A 275 -14.34 0.28 7.31
N GLU A 276 -13.93 -0.75 6.57
CA GLU A 276 -14.14 -0.87 5.13
C GLU A 276 -15.63 -0.94 4.75
N LEU A 277 -16.41 -1.76 5.46
CA LEU A 277 -17.84 -1.98 5.16
C LEU A 277 -18.76 -0.85 5.64
N SER A 278 -18.26 0.03 6.52
CA SER A 278 -19.07 1.12 7.06
C SER A 278 -19.23 2.25 6.03
N PRO A 279 -20.46 2.79 5.84
CA PRO A 279 -20.69 3.87 4.90
C PRO A 279 -20.00 5.16 5.33
N GLU A 280 -19.97 5.45 6.63
CA GLU A 280 -19.27 6.58 7.25
C GLU A 280 -18.52 6.09 8.49
N ALA A 281 -17.20 6.33 8.57
CA ALA A 281 -16.38 5.79 9.63
C ALA A 281 -15.14 6.63 9.95
N ILE A 282 -14.70 6.55 11.21
CA ILE A 282 -13.47 7.16 11.70
C ILE A 282 -12.59 6.05 12.26
N LEU A 283 -11.39 5.92 11.71
CA LEU A 283 -10.37 5.01 12.22
C LEU A 283 -9.38 5.80 13.07
N ILE A 284 -9.27 5.48 14.35
CA ILE A 284 -8.30 6.09 15.27
C ILE A 284 -7.17 5.07 15.50
N ALA A 285 -5.92 5.43 15.19
CA ALA A 285 -4.80 4.49 15.20
C ALA A 285 -3.55 5.03 15.89
N THR A 286 -2.78 4.13 16.53
CA THR A 286 -1.42 4.41 16.99
C THR A 286 -0.35 3.93 15.99
N ASP A 287 0.88 4.41 16.15
CA ASP A 287 1.98 4.15 15.23
C ASP A 287 2.33 2.66 15.10
N CYS A 288 2.41 1.95 16.23
CA CYS A 288 3.00 0.61 16.35
C CYS A 288 2.38 -0.46 15.45
N LEU A 289 1.10 -0.33 15.07
CA LEU A 289 0.39 -1.31 14.23
C LEU A 289 -0.23 -0.71 12.96
N SER A 290 -0.05 0.59 12.73
CA SER A 290 -0.29 1.15 11.40
C SER A 290 0.78 0.71 10.40
N GLU A 291 1.93 0.24 10.90
CA GLU A 291 3.00 -0.26 10.06
C GLU A 291 2.63 -1.57 9.35
N GLY A 292 2.59 -1.53 8.02
CA GLY A 292 2.28 -2.68 7.16
C GLY A 292 0.82 -2.75 6.67
N VAL A 293 -0.10 -1.92 7.20
CA VAL A 293 -1.50 -1.94 6.76
C VAL A 293 -1.73 -1.08 5.51
N ASN A 294 -2.45 -1.61 4.52
CA ASN A 294 -2.84 -0.94 3.28
C ASN A 294 -4.09 -0.07 3.42
N LEU A 295 -3.98 1.08 4.09
CA LEU A 295 -5.10 2.01 4.33
C LEU A 295 -5.51 2.87 3.13
N GLN A 296 -4.68 2.96 2.08
CA GLN A 296 -4.91 3.82 0.92
C GLN A 296 -6.22 3.49 0.22
N TYR A 297 -6.62 2.23 0.17
CA TYR A 297 -7.86 1.80 -0.50
C TYR A 297 -9.12 2.15 0.28
N MET A 298 -8.98 2.32 1.60
CA MET A 298 -10.11 2.52 2.50
C MET A 298 -10.41 3.99 2.74
N ALA A 299 -9.39 4.85 2.82
CA ALA A 299 -9.56 6.27 3.12
C ALA A 299 -8.57 7.14 2.34
N ALA A 300 -8.96 8.39 2.08
CA ALA A 300 -8.12 9.42 1.46
C ALA A 300 -7.85 10.60 2.41
N GLN A 301 -8.27 10.51 3.67
CA GLN A 301 -8.25 11.60 4.62
C GLN A 301 -7.54 11.20 5.91
N VAL A 302 -6.54 11.99 6.30
CA VAL A 302 -5.70 11.76 7.47
C VAL A 302 -5.68 13.00 8.36
N ILE A 303 -5.87 12.79 9.65
CA ILE A 303 -5.67 13.77 10.70
C ILE A 303 -4.55 13.27 11.60
N HIS A 304 -3.47 14.02 11.75
CA HIS A 304 -2.53 13.82 12.85
C HIS A 304 -3.05 14.62 14.03
N TYR A 305 -3.51 13.93 15.06
CA TYR A 305 -4.03 14.59 16.27
C TYR A 305 -2.93 15.32 17.04
N GLU A 306 -1.67 14.95 16.85
CA GLU A 306 -0.50 15.64 17.37
C GLU A 306 0.64 15.60 16.35
N LEU A 307 1.48 16.62 16.34
CA LEU A 307 2.65 16.69 15.47
C LEU A 307 3.71 15.66 15.91
N PRO A 308 4.06 14.66 15.08
CA PRO A 308 5.18 13.79 15.36
C PRO A 308 6.48 14.59 15.24
N TRP A 309 7.29 14.61 16.31
CA TRP A 309 8.59 15.29 16.28
C TRP A 309 9.63 14.55 15.42
N ASN A 310 9.34 13.34 14.96
CA ASN A 310 10.21 12.63 14.02
C ASN A 310 9.61 12.72 12.59
N PRO A 311 10.29 13.41 11.63
CA PRO A 311 9.82 13.54 10.25
C PRO A 311 9.59 12.21 9.55
N ASN A 312 10.42 11.19 9.82
CA ASN A 312 10.25 9.87 9.22
C ASN A 312 8.91 9.26 9.64
N ARG A 313 8.53 9.43 10.90
CA ARG A 313 7.26 8.92 11.42
C ARG A 313 6.07 9.62 10.76
N LEU A 314 6.14 10.94 10.60
CA LEU A 314 5.10 11.70 9.88
C LEU A 314 4.95 11.21 8.44
N GLU A 315 6.06 11.06 7.70
CA GLU A 315 6.03 10.58 6.31
C GLU A 315 5.62 9.11 6.19
N GLN A 316 5.97 8.25 7.15
CA GLN A 316 5.48 6.87 7.22
C GLN A 316 3.96 6.82 7.42
N ARG A 317 3.40 7.65 8.31
CA ARG A 317 1.94 7.76 8.51
C ARG A 317 1.26 8.25 7.23
N ASN A 318 1.79 9.30 6.61
CA ASN A 318 1.27 9.83 5.36
C ASN A 318 1.32 8.79 4.25
N GLY A 319 2.44 8.06 4.13
CA GLY A 319 2.62 6.97 3.18
C GLY A 319 1.66 5.79 3.36
N ARG A 320 0.92 5.70 4.47
CA ARG A 320 -0.19 4.73 4.61
C ARG A 320 -1.37 5.07 3.70
N VAL A 321 -1.50 6.32 3.27
CA VAL A 321 -2.63 6.80 2.46
C VAL A 321 -2.15 7.48 1.17
N ASP A 322 -1.10 8.30 1.25
CA ASP A 322 -0.44 8.97 0.15
C ASP A 322 0.62 8.06 -0.52
N ARG A 323 0.15 7.08 -1.30
CA ARG A 323 1.01 6.12 -2.02
C ARG A 323 0.40 5.65 -3.33
N TYR A 324 1.21 4.91 -4.10
CA TYR A 324 0.79 4.25 -5.33
C TYR A 324 -0.49 3.42 -5.11
N GLY A 325 -1.42 3.50 -6.05
CA GLY A 325 -2.67 2.73 -6.01
C GLY A 325 -3.78 3.38 -5.21
N GLN A 326 -3.59 4.61 -4.71
CA GLN A 326 -4.69 5.38 -4.12
C GLN A 326 -5.82 5.53 -5.16
N SER A 327 -7.03 5.08 -4.81
CA SER A 327 -8.15 5.00 -5.74
C SER A 327 -8.81 6.36 -5.95
N ARG A 328 -9.31 6.61 -7.16
CA ARG A 328 -10.14 7.79 -7.43
C ARG A 328 -11.51 7.58 -6.78
N ARG A 329 -12.01 8.59 -6.06
CA ARG A 329 -13.38 8.57 -5.53
C ARG A 329 -14.37 9.02 -6.62
N PRO A 330 -15.60 8.47 -6.67
CA PRO A 330 -16.59 8.86 -7.68
C PRO A 330 -16.83 10.38 -7.67
N GLY A 331 -16.61 11.04 -8.81
CA GLY A 331 -16.83 12.49 -8.98
C GLY A 331 -15.74 13.40 -8.39
N GLY A 332 -14.61 12.86 -7.92
CA GLY A 332 -13.50 13.62 -7.34
C GLY A 332 -12.17 13.48 -8.10
N GLU A 333 -11.27 14.44 -7.87
CA GLU A 333 -9.85 14.28 -8.19
C GLU A 333 -9.21 13.23 -7.26
N LYS A 334 -8.17 12.54 -7.73
CA LYS A 334 -7.37 11.62 -6.89
C LYS A 334 -6.54 12.45 -5.90
N LYS A 335 -7.15 12.84 -4.78
CA LYS A 335 -6.56 13.71 -3.74
C LYS A 335 -6.53 13.02 -2.38
N VAL A 336 -5.45 13.26 -1.63
CA VAL A 336 -5.34 12.88 -0.22
C VAL A 336 -5.27 14.16 0.61
N PHE A 337 -6.12 14.23 1.64
CA PHE A 337 -6.19 15.37 2.57
C PHE A 337 -5.48 15.02 3.87
N ILE A 338 -4.46 15.79 4.24
CA ILE A 338 -3.69 15.62 5.46
C ILE A 338 -3.87 16.88 6.31
N ARG A 339 -4.32 16.72 7.55
CA ARG A 339 -4.44 17.81 8.52
C ARG A 339 -3.63 17.48 9.77
N THR A 340 -2.67 18.33 10.10
CA THR A 340 -1.87 18.16 11.33
C THR A 340 -2.34 19.15 12.38
N MET A 341 -2.84 18.67 13.50
CA MET A 341 -3.26 19.54 14.61
C MET A 341 -2.02 19.96 15.41
N VAL A 342 -1.85 21.26 15.58
CA VAL A 342 -0.70 21.88 16.24
C VAL A 342 -1.23 22.82 17.31
N VAL A 343 -0.86 22.61 18.57
CA VAL A 343 -1.13 23.57 19.63
C VAL A 343 -0.25 24.79 19.41
N ASN A 344 -0.83 25.99 19.50
CA ASN A 344 -0.12 27.25 19.24
C ASN A 344 0.79 27.63 20.43
N ASP A 345 1.78 26.79 20.68
CA ASP A 345 2.89 26.99 21.62
C ASP A 345 4.20 27.25 20.86
N SER A 346 5.16 27.92 21.49
CA SER A 346 6.46 28.22 20.91
C SER A 346 7.26 26.98 20.47
N LEU A 347 7.12 25.86 21.18
CA LEU A 347 7.82 24.61 20.92
C LEU A 347 7.26 23.90 19.69
N GLU A 348 5.96 23.62 19.66
CA GLU A 348 5.34 23.00 18.49
C GLU A 348 5.47 23.86 17.23
N ALA A 349 5.42 25.20 17.34
CA ALA A 349 5.67 26.10 16.22
C ALA A 349 7.13 26.00 15.70
N GLY A 350 8.12 25.94 16.60
CA GLY A 350 9.53 25.76 16.23
C GLY A 350 9.79 24.41 15.56
N ILE A 351 9.18 23.35 16.10
CA ILE A 351 9.25 21.99 15.55
C ILE A 351 8.59 21.92 14.17
N LEU A 352 7.41 22.52 14.02
CA LEU A 352 6.71 22.57 12.74
C LEU A 352 7.57 23.24 11.65
N LYS A 353 8.17 24.39 11.98
CA LYS A 353 9.04 25.14 11.06
C LYS A 353 10.24 24.33 10.58
N VAL A 354 10.91 23.61 11.48
CA VAL A 354 12.11 22.84 11.11
C VAL A 354 11.75 21.52 10.43
N LEU A 355 10.76 20.80 10.94
CA LEU A 355 10.48 19.45 10.48
C LEU A 355 9.56 19.41 9.27
N VAL A 356 8.49 20.20 9.27
CA VAL A 356 7.44 20.09 8.26
C VAL A 356 7.74 20.99 7.08
N GLU A 357 8.06 22.26 7.32
CA GLU A 357 8.34 23.19 6.22
C GLU A 357 9.64 22.82 5.46
N LYS A 358 10.73 22.52 6.18
CA LYS A 358 12.02 22.15 5.55
C LYS A 358 11.91 20.81 4.81
N ALA A 359 11.29 19.80 5.40
CA ALA A 359 11.11 18.50 4.74
C ALA A 359 10.14 18.59 3.55
N ASN A 360 9.06 19.36 3.66
CA ASN A 360 8.14 19.60 2.54
C ASN A 360 8.86 20.27 1.37
N ARG A 361 9.69 21.29 1.65
CA ARG A 361 10.49 21.96 0.61
C ARG A 361 11.42 20.98 -0.10
N ILE A 362 12.19 20.20 0.66
CA ILE A 362 13.12 19.21 0.06
C ILE A 362 12.35 18.16 -0.76
N ARG A 363 11.17 17.73 -0.30
CA ARG A 363 10.32 16.82 -1.08
C ARG A 363 9.84 17.46 -2.39
N MET A 364 9.46 18.73 -2.37
CA MET A 364 9.01 19.45 -3.57
C MET A 364 10.16 19.65 -4.56
N ASP A 365 11.35 19.98 -4.06
CA ASP A 365 12.52 20.28 -4.89
C ASP A 365 13.17 19.01 -5.45
N HIS A 366 13.24 17.93 -4.66
CA HIS A 366 14.03 16.73 -4.98
C HIS A 366 13.20 15.45 -5.13
N GLY A 367 11.89 15.48 -4.84
CA GLY A 367 10.99 14.33 -4.98
C GLY A 367 11.13 13.25 -3.89
N PHE A 368 11.93 13.50 -2.84
CA PHE A 368 12.10 12.59 -1.70
C PHE A 368 12.14 13.31 -0.35
N SER A 369 11.79 12.60 0.71
CA SER A 369 11.87 13.09 2.10
C SER A 369 13.11 12.52 2.78
N PRO A 370 14.05 13.35 3.29
CA PRO A 370 15.27 12.85 3.91
C PRO A 370 14.99 11.99 5.15
N PRO A 371 15.64 10.83 5.29
CA PRO A 371 15.55 10.04 6.50
C PRO A 371 16.19 10.76 7.69
N PHE A 372 15.37 10.99 8.73
CA PHE A 372 15.81 11.44 10.03
C PHE A 372 16.12 10.26 10.97
N PHE A 373 17.41 10.06 11.29
CA PHE A 373 17.88 9.02 12.21
C PHE A 373 18.24 9.64 13.57
N GLY A 374 17.23 10.05 14.32
CA GLY A 374 17.39 10.66 15.64
C GLY A 374 16.17 10.45 16.52
N ASP A 375 16.35 10.71 17.81
CA ASP A 375 15.28 10.71 18.81
C ASP A 375 14.69 12.13 18.98
N ASP A 376 13.77 12.28 19.93
CA ASP A 376 13.11 13.56 20.20
C ASP A 376 14.10 14.67 20.63
N LEU A 377 15.22 14.32 21.29
CA LEU A 377 16.27 15.29 21.66
C LEU A 377 17.07 15.75 20.44
N SER A 378 17.39 14.83 19.53
CA SER A 378 18.13 15.14 18.29
C SER A 378 17.40 16.19 17.44
N VAL A 379 16.06 16.18 17.47
CA VAL A 379 15.21 17.17 16.79
C VAL A 379 15.34 18.55 17.43
N LEU A 380 15.37 18.57 18.77
CA LEU A 380 15.54 19.80 19.53
C LEU A 380 16.93 20.40 19.32
N ASP A 381 17.98 19.57 19.25
CA ASP A 381 19.34 20.01 18.88
C ASP A 381 19.38 20.65 17.50
N LEU A 382 18.67 20.06 16.53
CA LEU A 382 18.56 20.61 15.18
C LEU A 382 17.86 21.99 15.20
N ILE A 383 16.80 22.16 15.98
CA ILE A 383 16.10 23.45 16.14
C ILE A 383 17.04 24.51 16.73
N ARG A 384 17.84 24.13 17.73
CA ARG A 384 18.86 25.00 18.34
C ARG A 384 19.91 25.42 17.32
N GLU A 385 20.42 24.50 16.51
CA GLU A 385 21.42 24.79 15.45
C GLU A 385 20.90 25.78 14.40
N GLN A 386 19.59 25.79 14.14
CA GLN A 386 18.94 26.75 13.24
C GLN A 386 18.69 28.14 13.89
N GLY A 387 19.12 28.34 15.14
CA GLY A 387 19.03 29.63 15.84
C GLY A 387 17.60 30.07 16.18
N LEU A 388 16.67 29.13 16.31
CA LEU A 388 15.29 29.43 16.71
C LEU A 388 15.20 29.56 18.24
N ASP A 389 14.76 30.72 18.74
CA ASP A 389 14.49 30.94 20.17
C ASP A 389 13.20 30.21 20.56
N VAL A 390 13.35 28.97 21.02
CA VAL A 390 12.26 28.10 21.45
C VAL A 390 12.35 27.89 22.96
N LYS A 391 11.20 27.79 23.62
CA LYS A 391 11.10 27.49 25.04
C LYS A 391 10.47 26.13 25.25
N ILE A 392 11.01 25.36 26.18
CA ILE A 392 10.38 24.15 26.70
C ILE A 392 9.90 24.50 28.10
N GLY A 393 8.62 24.84 28.17
CA GLY A 393 8.04 25.48 29.32
C GLY A 393 8.66 26.83 29.65
N GLN A 394 9.24 26.96 30.84
CA GLN A 394 9.91 28.20 31.27
C GLN A 394 11.40 28.26 30.89
N THR A 395 11.97 27.17 30.38
CA THR A 395 13.41 27.06 30.11
C THR A 395 13.69 27.31 28.63
N ARG A 396 14.74 28.09 28.33
CA ARG A 396 15.21 28.27 26.95
C ARG A 396 15.82 26.98 26.42
N LEU A 397 15.61 26.71 25.14
CA LEU A 397 16.17 25.51 24.49
C LEU A 397 17.68 25.39 24.65
N GLU A 398 18.41 26.52 24.58
CA GLU A 398 19.86 26.60 24.81
C GLU A 398 20.26 25.99 26.15
N GLN A 399 19.59 26.41 27.23
CA GLN A 399 19.83 25.92 28.60
C GLN A 399 19.31 24.49 28.81
N PHE A 400 18.34 24.07 28.00
CA PHE A 400 17.75 22.74 28.12
C PHE A 400 18.66 21.65 27.53
N LEU A 401 19.47 21.96 26.50
CA LEU A 401 20.24 20.99 25.70
C LEU A 401 21.78 21.06 25.89
N GLU A 402 22.31 21.73 26.93
CA GLU A 402 23.75 22.07 26.99
C GLU A 402 24.74 20.89 26.76
N ASP A 403 25.75 21.22 25.93
CA ASP A 403 26.87 20.47 25.31
C ASP A 403 27.15 19.01 25.76
N ASP A 404 26.49 18.05 25.10
CA ASP A 404 26.96 16.65 25.01
C ASP A 404 28.02 16.59 23.91
N GLY A 405 29.22 17.06 24.22
CA GLY A 405 30.37 16.97 23.33
C GLY A 405 30.72 15.52 23.02
N GLN A 406 30.03 14.90 22.05
CA GLN A 406 30.52 13.75 21.26
C GLN A 406 29.57 13.20 20.17
N LYS A 407 28.31 13.64 20.03
CA LYS A 407 27.49 13.23 18.88
C LYS A 407 27.07 14.42 18.04
N ARG A 408 27.80 14.66 16.95
CA ARG A 408 27.28 15.46 15.82
C ARG A 408 26.02 14.76 15.35
N VAL A 409 24.85 15.31 15.70
CA VAL A 409 23.60 14.96 15.02
C VAL A 409 23.82 15.35 13.57
N ILE A 410 23.79 14.37 12.67
CA ILE A 410 23.90 14.65 11.24
C ILE A 410 22.62 15.39 10.86
N ASP A 411 22.70 16.67 10.50
CA ASP A 411 21.54 17.40 9.97
C ASP A 411 21.09 16.70 8.68
N PRO A 412 19.93 16.01 8.69
CA PRO A 412 19.45 15.29 7.52
C PRO A 412 18.97 16.24 6.42
N PHE A 413 18.89 17.53 6.72
CA PHE A 413 18.51 18.58 5.80
C PHE A 413 19.70 19.47 5.40
N SER A 414 20.93 19.01 5.63
CA SER A 414 22.14 19.66 5.12
C SER A 414 22.34 19.36 3.63
N ASP A 415 22.92 20.33 2.91
CA ASP A 415 23.16 20.21 1.46
C ASP A 415 24.02 18.98 1.11
N ASP A 416 25.01 18.64 1.96
CA ASP A 416 25.87 17.47 1.76
C ASP A 416 25.08 16.16 1.83
N VAL A 417 24.13 16.04 2.76
CA VAL A 417 23.29 14.84 2.92
C VAL A 417 22.28 14.75 1.78
N ILE A 418 21.66 15.87 1.40
CA ILE A 418 20.73 15.93 0.26
C ILE A 418 21.45 15.55 -1.03
N LYS A 419 22.61 16.15 -1.30
CA LYS A 419 23.42 15.86 -2.48
C LYS A 419 23.90 14.41 -2.50
N ARG A 420 24.32 13.88 -1.36
CA ARG A 420 24.63 12.46 -1.23
C ARG A 420 23.42 11.59 -1.56
N MET A 421 22.21 11.95 -1.14
CA MET A 421 20.98 11.22 -1.49
C MET A 421 20.59 11.35 -2.97
N GLU A 422 20.89 12.47 -3.62
CA GLU A 422 20.75 12.61 -5.07
C GLU A 422 21.75 11.73 -5.82
N ASP A 423 23.01 11.71 -5.37
CA ASP A 423 24.06 10.87 -5.93
C ASP A 423 23.81 9.38 -5.65
N ASP A 424 23.19 9.07 -4.49
CA ASP A 424 22.77 7.77 -4.01
C ASP A 424 21.32 7.40 -4.43
N THR A 425 20.60 8.23 -5.19
CA THR A 425 19.36 7.80 -5.85
C THR A 425 19.74 7.04 -7.11
N PHE A 426 20.19 5.82 -6.80
CA PHE A 426 20.76 4.80 -7.64
C PHE A 426 19.72 4.22 -8.61
N TYR A 427 20.06 4.21 -9.90
CA TYR A 427 19.35 3.54 -11.00
C TYR A 427 18.17 4.32 -11.61
N GLY A 428 18.41 5.49 -12.18
CA GLY A 428 17.57 5.97 -13.28
C GLY A 428 17.64 4.97 -14.43
N GLN A 429 16.76 3.97 -14.44
CA GLN A 429 16.52 3.05 -15.55
C GLN A 429 15.52 3.72 -16.50
N SER A 430 15.97 4.77 -17.19
CA SER A 430 15.25 5.32 -18.34
C SER A 430 15.29 4.40 -19.57
N SER A 431 15.96 3.24 -19.48
CA SER A 431 16.09 2.26 -20.56
C SER A 431 14.88 1.34 -20.71
N ILE A 432 14.11 1.08 -19.64
CA ILE A 432 12.87 0.29 -19.72
C ILE A 432 11.71 1.26 -19.88
N ASN A 433 11.30 1.50 -21.12
CA ASN A 433 10.15 2.35 -21.43
C ASN A 433 8.85 1.64 -21.06
N LEU A 434 7.94 2.34 -20.36
CA LEU A 434 6.60 1.82 -20.04
C LEU A 434 5.80 1.44 -21.29
N SER A 435 6.01 2.11 -22.43
CA SER A 435 5.38 1.73 -23.69
C SER A 435 5.81 0.35 -24.16
N GLY A 436 7.09 0.00 -23.98
CA GLY A 436 7.60 -1.33 -24.25
C GLY A 436 6.99 -2.38 -23.32
N VAL A 437 6.82 -2.05 -22.03
CA VAL A 437 6.16 -2.95 -21.07
C VAL A 437 4.68 -3.15 -21.42
N LYS A 438 3.94 -2.08 -21.75
CA LYS A 438 2.53 -2.16 -22.19
C LYS A 438 2.41 -3.07 -23.42
N SER A 439 3.23 -2.87 -24.45
CA SER A 439 3.27 -3.73 -25.65
C SER A 439 3.51 -5.21 -25.31
N ARG A 440 4.43 -5.51 -24.38
CA ARG A 440 4.70 -6.90 -23.96
C ARG A 440 3.56 -7.51 -23.14
N MET A 441 2.89 -6.69 -22.33
CA MET A 441 1.69 -7.13 -21.62
C MET A 441 0.57 -7.46 -22.61
N GLU A 442 0.32 -6.60 -23.59
CA GLU A 442 -0.66 -6.84 -24.67
C GLU A 442 -0.31 -8.10 -25.49
N GLU A 443 0.96 -8.30 -25.85
CA GLU A 443 1.45 -9.54 -26.48
C GLU A 443 1.12 -10.78 -25.63
N THR A 444 1.32 -10.68 -24.31
CA THR A 444 1.05 -11.80 -23.38
C THR A 444 -0.44 -12.06 -23.24
N GLU A 445 -1.26 -11.01 -23.14
CA GLU A 445 -2.72 -11.11 -23.08
C GLU A 445 -3.29 -11.75 -24.36
N ASN A 446 -2.76 -11.38 -25.53
CA ASN A 446 -3.16 -11.99 -26.80
C ASN A 446 -2.76 -13.47 -26.91
N LEU A 447 -1.68 -13.89 -26.26
CA LEU A 447 -1.18 -15.27 -26.32
C LEU A 447 -1.88 -16.20 -25.31
N ILE A 448 -2.06 -15.74 -24.07
CA ILE A 448 -2.52 -16.59 -22.96
C ILE A 448 -3.99 -16.33 -22.60
N GLY A 449 -4.53 -15.17 -23.00
CA GLY A 449 -5.89 -14.74 -22.75
C GLY A 449 -5.98 -13.56 -21.78
N SER A 450 -6.85 -12.62 -22.10
CA SER A 450 -7.24 -11.47 -21.28
C SER A 450 -8.05 -11.87 -20.04
N SER A 451 -8.17 -10.95 -19.07
CA SER A 451 -9.03 -11.13 -17.89
C SER A 451 -10.48 -11.43 -18.27
N GLU A 452 -11.00 -10.80 -19.33
CA GLU A 452 -12.35 -11.02 -19.87
C GLU A 452 -12.51 -12.41 -20.48
N GLU A 453 -11.49 -12.93 -21.15
CA GLU A 453 -11.49 -14.29 -21.71
C GLU A 453 -11.44 -15.36 -20.62
N ILE A 454 -10.60 -15.17 -19.60
CA ILE A 454 -10.55 -16.03 -18.43
C ILE A 454 -11.91 -16.03 -17.73
N GLN A 455 -12.53 -14.85 -17.55
CA GLN A 455 -13.86 -14.75 -16.97
C GLN A 455 -14.92 -15.52 -17.77
N ARG A 456 -14.94 -15.36 -19.10
CA ARG A 456 -15.86 -16.08 -19.97
C ARG A 456 -15.65 -17.59 -19.90
N PHE A 457 -14.40 -18.04 -19.93
CA PHE A 457 -14.03 -19.45 -19.78
C PHE A 457 -14.52 -20.02 -18.45
N VAL A 458 -14.23 -19.35 -17.34
CA VAL A 458 -14.65 -19.78 -15.99
C VAL A 458 -16.18 -19.82 -15.88
N ARG A 459 -16.88 -18.79 -16.38
CA ARG A 459 -18.35 -18.75 -16.34
C ARG A 459 -18.98 -19.89 -17.14
N SER A 460 -18.47 -20.15 -18.34
CA SER A 460 -18.91 -21.26 -19.19
C SER A 460 -18.62 -22.62 -18.53
N GLY A 461 -17.40 -22.81 -18.04
CA GLY A 461 -16.96 -24.04 -17.40
C GLY A 461 -17.75 -24.35 -16.12
N LEU A 462 -17.94 -23.38 -15.23
CA LEU A 462 -18.72 -23.56 -14.00
C LEU A 462 -20.15 -24.00 -14.31
N GLY A 463 -20.82 -23.34 -15.27
CA GLY A 463 -22.17 -23.70 -15.69
C GLY A 463 -22.27 -25.14 -16.19
N ARG A 464 -21.21 -25.65 -16.83
CA ARG A 464 -21.14 -27.04 -17.31
C ARG A 464 -21.04 -28.05 -16.16
N PHE A 465 -20.29 -27.73 -15.12
CA PHE A 465 -20.07 -28.60 -13.96
C PHE A 465 -21.04 -28.31 -12.80
N SER A 466 -22.29 -27.91 -13.12
CA SER A 466 -23.35 -27.62 -12.15
C SER A 466 -22.97 -26.63 -11.04
N SER A 467 -21.93 -25.83 -11.29
CA SER A 467 -21.41 -24.81 -10.39
C SER A 467 -21.88 -23.44 -10.89
N SER A 468 -21.81 -22.41 -10.07
CA SER A 468 -22.37 -21.11 -10.43
C SER A 468 -21.46 -19.96 -10.07
N ILE A 469 -21.54 -18.90 -10.87
CA ILE A 469 -20.91 -17.62 -10.62
C ILE A 469 -21.98 -16.54 -10.69
N THR A 470 -22.07 -15.71 -9.66
CA THR A 470 -23.06 -14.64 -9.52
C THR A 470 -22.37 -13.35 -9.13
N GLU A 471 -22.86 -12.20 -9.63
CA GLU A 471 -22.29 -10.90 -9.28
C GLU A 471 -22.80 -10.45 -7.90
N ASN A 472 -21.89 -9.96 -7.06
CA ASN A 472 -22.22 -9.41 -5.75
C ASN A 472 -22.79 -7.98 -5.91
N PRO A 473 -23.88 -7.63 -5.19
CA PRO A 473 -24.48 -6.32 -5.32
C PRO A 473 -23.55 -5.18 -4.86
N GLY A 474 -23.22 -4.26 -5.77
CA GLY A 474 -22.61 -2.97 -5.44
C GLY A 474 -21.09 -2.98 -5.21
N ASP A 475 -20.39 -4.08 -5.47
CA ASP A 475 -18.93 -4.14 -5.34
C ASP A 475 -18.17 -4.75 -6.53
N ASN A 476 -18.84 -5.00 -7.66
CA ASN A 476 -18.27 -5.59 -8.89
C ASN A 476 -17.37 -6.82 -8.62
N THR A 477 -17.66 -7.60 -7.58
CA THR A 477 -17.02 -8.90 -7.33
C THR A 477 -18.00 -10.02 -7.65
N PHE A 478 -17.49 -11.24 -7.74
CA PHE A 478 -18.30 -12.43 -7.99
C PHE A 478 -18.32 -13.35 -6.78
N LYS A 479 -19.46 -13.99 -6.54
CA LYS A 479 -19.58 -15.15 -5.67
C LYS A 479 -19.56 -16.41 -6.53
N ILE A 480 -18.61 -17.31 -6.28
CA ILE A 480 -18.48 -18.59 -6.96
C ILE A 480 -18.87 -19.71 -6.01
N GLU A 481 -19.87 -20.50 -6.39
CA GLU A 481 -20.32 -21.69 -5.67
C GLU A 481 -19.93 -22.94 -6.45
N ILE A 482 -19.01 -23.73 -5.89
CA ILE A 482 -18.47 -24.94 -6.52
C ILE A 482 -19.28 -26.14 -5.98
N ARG A 483 -19.98 -26.83 -6.88
CA ARG A 483 -20.77 -28.03 -6.54
C ARG A 483 -20.12 -29.33 -6.99
N ASP A 484 -19.27 -29.28 -8.00
CA ASP A 484 -18.50 -30.43 -8.46
C ASP A 484 -17.22 -30.57 -7.62
N PRO A 485 -17.04 -31.64 -6.83
CA PRO A 485 -15.87 -31.82 -5.96
C PRO A 485 -14.54 -31.88 -6.70
N ARG A 486 -14.55 -32.16 -8.02
CA ARG A 486 -13.33 -32.19 -8.82
C ARG A 486 -12.78 -30.79 -9.08
N LEU A 487 -13.63 -29.77 -9.01
CA LEU A 487 -13.23 -28.37 -9.16
C LEU A 487 -12.67 -27.76 -7.88
N SER A 488 -12.97 -28.36 -6.71
CA SER A 488 -12.51 -27.88 -5.42
C SER A 488 -11.22 -28.52 -4.90
N GLN A 489 -10.51 -29.29 -5.73
CA GLN A 489 -9.18 -29.77 -5.38
C GLN A 489 -8.23 -28.59 -5.16
N ASP A 490 -7.48 -28.64 -4.06
CA ASP A 490 -6.53 -27.59 -3.62
C ASP A 490 -7.17 -26.22 -3.33
N LEU A 491 -8.49 -26.19 -3.06
CA LEU A 491 -9.18 -25.02 -2.51
C LEU A 491 -9.53 -25.25 -1.04
N ASP A 492 -9.39 -24.20 -0.23
CA ASP A 492 -9.72 -24.25 1.20
C ASP A 492 -11.24 -24.40 1.43
N ASP A 493 -12.05 -23.82 0.54
CA ASP A 493 -13.51 -23.80 0.63
C ASP A 493 -14.17 -24.07 -0.74
N ASN A 494 -15.37 -24.67 -0.71
CA ASN A 494 -16.21 -24.88 -1.90
C ASN A 494 -16.98 -23.61 -2.34
N THR A 495 -16.76 -22.48 -1.67
CA THR A 495 -17.42 -21.21 -1.99
C THR A 495 -16.44 -20.06 -1.88
N ILE A 496 -16.17 -19.43 -3.01
CA ILE A 496 -15.38 -18.20 -3.06
C ILE A 496 -16.37 -17.04 -2.96
N SER A 497 -16.38 -16.38 -1.80
CA SER A 497 -17.37 -15.35 -1.48
C SER A 497 -17.19 -14.04 -2.26
N ARG A 498 -15.93 -13.67 -2.56
CA ARG A 498 -15.56 -12.45 -3.28
C ARG A 498 -14.38 -12.72 -4.22
N ALA A 499 -14.69 -12.98 -5.48
CA ALA A 499 -13.75 -13.20 -6.56
C ALA A 499 -13.68 -11.99 -7.50
N THR A 500 -12.53 -11.76 -8.12
CA THR A 500 -12.32 -10.78 -9.20
C THR A 500 -11.45 -11.36 -10.30
N PHE A 501 -11.70 -10.97 -11.55
CA PHE A 501 -10.80 -11.27 -12.67
C PHE A 501 -9.84 -10.12 -12.98
N ASP A 502 -10.05 -8.95 -12.34
CA ASP A 502 -9.15 -7.80 -12.42
C ASP A 502 -8.05 -7.93 -11.34
N PRO A 503 -6.77 -8.11 -11.74
CA PRO A 503 -5.64 -8.22 -10.81
C PRO A 503 -5.42 -6.96 -9.97
N ARG A 504 -5.84 -5.78 -10.46
CA ARG A 504 -5.70 -4.50 -9.74
C ARG A 504 -6.57 -4.50 -8.49
N ARG A 505 -7.80 -5.03 -8.57
CA ARG A 505 -8.73 -5.09 -7.44
C ARG A 505 -8.27 -6.04 -6.33
N GLY A 506 -7.72 -7.19 -6.68
CA GLY A 506 -7.19 -8.12 -5.68
C GLY A 506 -5.90 -7.65 -5.02
N ARG A 507 -5.09 -6.83 -5.71
CA ARG A 507 -3.98 -6.11 -5.09
C ARG A 507 -4.45 -5.14 -4.01
N ASP A 508 -5.59 -4.50 -4.26
CA ASP A 508 -6.13 -3.44 -3.41
C ASP A 508 -6.87 -3.98 -2.17
N ASN A 509 -7.27 -5.26 -2.18
CA ASN A 509 -8.01 -5.88 -1.08
C ASN A 509 -7.65 -7.35 -0.90
N SER A 510 -6.96 -7.68 0.20
CA SER A 510 -6.56 -9.06 0.53
C SER A 510 -7.73 -10.00 0.79
N ASN A 511 -8.95 -9.49 0.97
CA ASN A 511 -10.17 -10.29 1.12
C ASN A 511 -10.86 -10.59 -0.22
N ILE A 512 -10.27 -10.19 -1.35
CA ILE A 512 -10.78 -10.49 -2.69
C ILE A 512 -9.80 -11.46 -3.35
N GLU A 513 -10.32 -12.60 -3.77
CA GLU A 513 -9.54 -13.63 -4.45
C GLU A 513 -9.45 -13.33 -5.95
N VAL A 514 -8.24 -13.30 -6.51
CA VAL A 514 -8.03 -13.07 -7.95
C VAL A 514 -8.09 -14.39 -8.68
N ILE A 515 -9.04 -14.49 -9.61
CA ILE A 515 -9.19 -15.66 -10.48
C ILE A 515 -8.39 -15.41 -11.76
N ASP A 516 -7.15 -15.88 -11.76
CA ASP A 516 -6.25 -15.87 -12.92
C ASP A 516 -5.97 -17.30 -13.42
N LEU A 517 -5.14 -17.43 -14.44
CA LEU A 517 -4.74 -18.75 -14.99
C LEU A 517 -3.98 -19.63 -13.99
N GLY A 518 -3.33 -19.04 -13.01
CA GLY A 518 -2.58 -19.75 -11.97
C GLY A 518 -3.50 -20.35 -10.90
N HIS A 519 -4.69 -19.77 -10.73
CA HIS A 519 -5.65 -20.12 -9.69
C HIS A 519 -6.08 -21.60 -9.76
N PRO A 520 -6.17 -22.34 -8.62
CA PRO A 520 -6.52 -23.76 -8.59
C PRO A 520 -7.84 -24.08 -9.31
N LEU A 521 -8.89 -23.28 -9.09
CA LEU A 521 -10.17 -23.41 -9.79
C LEU A 521 -10.02 -23.42 -11.32
N VAL A 522 -9.23 -22.48 -11.87
CA VAL A 522 -9.07 -22.32 -13.33
C VAL A 522 -8.28 -23.50 -13.89
N ARG A 523 -7.23 -23.92 -13.18
CA ARG A 523 -6.45 -25.12 -13.54
C ARG A 523 -7.32 -26.38 -13.54
N ASN A 524 -8.12 -26.59 -12.50
CA ASN A 524 -9.03 -27.73 -12.40
C ASN A 524 -10.07 -27.70 -13.51
N LEU A 525 -10.62 -26.52 -13.85
CA LEU A 525 -11.51 -26.34 -15.00
C LEU A 525 -10.82 -26.74 -16.32
N ILE A 526 -9.60 -26.26 -16.55
CA ILE A 526 -8.82 -26.58 -17.76
C ILE A 526 -8.62 -28.10 -17.88
N GLU A 527 -8.18 -28.76 -16.81
CA GLU A 527 -7.93 -30.20 -16.83
C GLU A 527 -9.22 -31.00 -17.02
N LEU A 528 -10.32 -30.66 -16.34
CA LEU A 528 -11.60 -31.35 -16.54
C LEU A 528 -12.15 -31.15 -17.97
N VAL A 529 -12.02 -29.95 -18.54
CA VAL A 529 -12.44 -29.69 -19.93
C VAL A 529 -11.61 -30.51 -20.91
N LYS A 530 -10.29 -30.57 -20.72
CA LYS A 530 -9.40 -31.42 -21.52
C LYS A 530 -9.78 -32.89 -21.42
N GLU A 531 -9.94 -33.41 -20.20
CA GLU A 531 -10.36 -34.80 -19.97
C GLU A 531 -11.67 -35.12 -20.70
N MET A 532 -12.67 -34.25 -20.58
CA MET A 532 -13.95 -34.43 -21.25
C MET A 532 -13.84 -34.44 -22.77
N THR A 533 -12.93 -33.66 -23.34
CA THR A 533 -12.68 -33.59 -24.79
C THR A 533 -12.22 -34.94 -25.35
N PHE A 534 -11.56 -35.78 -24.55
CA PHE A 534 -11.11 -37.11 -24.96
C PHE A 534 -12.09 -38.25 -24.60
N THR A 535 -13.24 -37.94 -23.98
CA THR A 535 -14.26 -38.94 -23.64
C THR A 535 -15.36 -39.02 -24.72
N SER A 536 -15.86 -40.23 -24.97
CA SER A 536 -16.84 -40.54 -26.02
C SER A 536 -18.27 -40.01 -25.77
N ASN A 537 -18.52 -39.34 -24.65
CA ASN A 537 -19.73 -38.55 -24.42
C ASN A 537 -19.47 -37.11 -24.92
N ASP A 538 -19.42 -37.01 -26.24
CA ASP A 538 -19.01 -35.87 -27.04
C ASP A 538 -19.81 -34.61 -26.69
N THR A 539 -19.20 -33.70 -25.94
CA THR A 539 -19.79 -32.39 -25.62
C THR A 539 -18.89 -31.21 -26.00
N TYR A 540 -17.70 -31.49 -26.54
CA TYR A 540 -16.82 -30.53 -27.19
C TYR A 540 -16.46 -31.09 -28.57
N GLY A 541 -17.39 -30.95 -29.52
CA GLY A 541 -17.16 -31.37 -30.89
C GLY A 541 -16.13 -30.48 -31.58
N ARG A 542 -15.38 -31.02 -32.55
CA ARG A 542 -14.53 -30.25 -33.48
C ARG A 542 -15.32 -29.31 -34.40
N THR A 543 -16.64 -29.32 -34.29
CA THR A 543 -17.53 -28.47 -35.07
C THR A 543 -18.55 -27.82 -34.15
N ALA A 544 -18.82 -26.54 -34.38
CA ALA A 544 -19.77 -25.77 -33.60
C ALA A 544 -20.62 -24.89 -34.51
N VAL A 545 -21.81 -24.55 -34.03
CA VAL A 545 -22.72 -23.65 -34.72
C VAL A 545 -23.20 -22.59 -33.73
N ILE A 546 -23.02 -21.33 -34.10
CA ILE A 546 -23.33 -20.18 -33.28
C ILE A 546 -24.18 -19.22 -34.11
N LYS A 547 -25.31 -18.80 -33.55
CA LYS A 547 -26.07 -17.66 -34.08
C LYS A 547 -25.70 -16.42 -33.30
N THR A 548 -25.37 -15.33 -33.96
CA THR A 548 -24.88 -14.11 -33.32
C THR A 548 -25.31 -12.85 -34.07
N SER A 549 -25.31 -11.70 -33.39
CA SER A 549 -25.51 -10.39 -34.02
C SER A 549 -24.30 -9.91 -34.81
N GLU A 550 -23.10 -10.41 -34.48
CA GLU A 550 -21.85 -9.99 -35.13
C GLU A 550 -21.69 -10.57 -36.54
N ALA A 551 -22.37 -11.69 -36.83
CA ALA A 551 -22.36 -12.30 -38.14
C ALA A 551 -23.22 -11.48 -39.11
N LYS A 552 -22.59 -10.98 -40.18
CA LYS A 552 -23.27 -10.29 -41.29
C LYS A 552 -23.80 -11.27 -42.35
N ALA A 553 -23.15 -12.42 -42.48
CA ALA A 553 -23.50 -13.50 -43.40
C ALA A 553 -23.11 -14.86 -42.80
N VAL A 554 -23.60 -15.95 -43.40
CA VAL A 554 -23.20 -17.32 -43.00
C VAL A 554 -21.70 -17.49 -43.24
N SER A 555 -20.95 -17.66 -42.15
CA SER A 555 -19.49 -17.66 -42.16
C SER A 555 -18.94 -18.84 -41.37
N ALA A 556 -17.84 -19.45 -41.82
CA ALA A 556 -17.04 -20.37 -41.02
C ALA A 556 -15.82 -19.66 -40.47
N VAL A 557 -15.46 -19.97 -39.22
CA VAL A 557 -14.14 -19.72 -38.67
C VAL A 557 -13.45 -21.08 -38.49
N TYR A 558 -12.30 -21.23 -39.13
CA TYR A 558 -11.42 -22.38 -39.08
C TYR A 558 -10.32 -22.11 -38.06
N THR A 559 -10.25 -22.92 -37.01
CA THR A 559 -9.17 -22.88 -36.02
C THR A 559 -8.23 -24.03 -36.28
N PHE A 560 -6.94 -23.74 -36.43
CA PHE A 560 -5.94 -24.73 -36.82
C PHE A 560 -4.64 -24.52 -36.05
N LEU A 561 -3.88 -25.60 -35.88
CA LEU A 561 -2.57 -25.60 -35.25
C LEU A 561 -1.50 -25.44 -36.32
N ALA A 562 -0.76 -24.33 -36.28
CA ALA A 562 0.43 -24.14 -37.09
C ALA A 562 1.66 -24.56 -36.29
N ARG A 563 2.52 -25.38 -36.88
CA ARG A 563 3.81 -25.77 -36.32
C ARG A 563 4.92 -25.12 -37.11
N TYR A 564 5.89 -24.58 -36.40
CA TYR A 564 7.08 -23.96 -36.95
C TYR A 564 8.32 -24.68 -36.44
N THR A 565 9.28 -24.91 -37.34
CA THR A 565 10.61 -25.39 -36.98
C THR A 565 11.51 -24.19 -36.77
N ILE A 566 12.13 -24.12 -35.60
CA ILE A 566 13.12 -23.11 -35.24
C ILE A 566 14.48 -23.79 -35.32
N HIS A 567 15.38 -23.27 -36.15
CA HIS A 567 16.72 -23.84 -36.37
C HIS A 567 17.73 -23.46 -35.27
N THR A 568 17.29 -23.51 -34.00
CA THR A 568 18.20 -23.49 -32.85
C THR A 568 19.02 -24.77 -32.77
N GLU A 569 20.09 -24.79 -31.98
CA GLU A 569 20.79 -26.02 -31.59
C GLU A 569 20.45 -26.39 -30.13
N PRO A 570 19.67 -27.45 -29.86
CA PRO A 570 18.97 -28.33 -30.82
C PRO A 570 17.75 -27.69 -31.48
N ILE A 571 17.30 -28.26 -32.60
CA ILE A 571 16.12 -27.79 -33.34
C ILE A 571 14.91 -27.80 -32.39
N SER A 572 14.21 -26.68 -32.34
CA SER A 572 13.02 -26.52 -31.50
C SER A 572 11.76 -26.45 -32.37
N ILE A 573 10.64 -26.91 -31.84
CA ILE A 573 9.33 -26.82 -32.49
C ILE A 573 8.48 -25.83 -31.71
N MET A 574 7.87 -24.90 -32.41
CA MET A 574 6.89 -23.97 -31.85
C MET A 574 5.52 -24.26 -32.44
N GLU A 575 4.51 -24.27 -31.60
CA GLU A 575 3.12 -24.48 -32.02
C GLU A 575 2.30 -23.23 -31.68
N GLU A 576 1.45 -22.78 -32.61
CA GLU A 576 0.59 -21.62 -32.44
C GLU A 576 -0.80 -21.93 -33.00
N LEU A 577 -1.85 -21.52 -32.29
CA LEU A 577 -3.22 -21.62 -32.79
C LEU A 577 -3.55 -20.41 -33.65
N LEU A 578 -3.95 -20.65 -34.88
CA LEU A 578 -4.34 -19.62 -35.82
C LEU A 578 -5.80 -19.77 -36.22
N THR A 579 -6.40 -18.66 -36.65
CA THR A 579 -7.77 -18.62 -37.15
C THR A 579 -7.85 -18.00 -38.53
N VAL A 580 -8.77 -18.52 -39.34
CA VAL A 580 -9.15 -17.96 -40.63
C VAL A 580 -10.67 -17.95 -40.70
N GLY A 581 -11.26 -16.81 -41.07
CA GLY A 581 -12.69 -16.72 -41.35
C GLY A 581 -12.97 -16.71 -42.84
N ALA A 582 -14.07 -17.32 -43.26
CA ALA A 582 -14.57 -17.20 -44.61
C ALA A 582 -16.10 -17.26 -44.68
N ARG A 583 -16.68 -16.54 -45.64
CA ARG A 583 -18.11 -16.63 -45.96
C ARG A 583 -18.38 -17.92 -46.72
N ILE A 584 -19.36 -18.70 -46.29
CA ILE A 584 -19.64 -20.03 -46.84
C ILE A 584 -20.07 -19.97 -48.30
N HIS A 585 -20.99 -19.05 -48.63
CA HIS A 585 -21.57 -19.02 -49.98
C HIS A 585 -20.78 -18.19 -50.99
N SER A 586 -20.08 -17.13 -50.56
CA SER A 586 -19.29 -16.30 -51.47
C SER A 586 -17.82 -16.73 -51.57
N GLY A 587 -17.34 -17.53 -50.63
CA GLY A 587 -15.93 -17.93 -50.54
C GLY A 587 -14.99 -16.83 -50.05
N GLU A 588 -15.49 -15.60 -49.84
CA GLU A 588 -14.68 -14.45 -49.44
C GLU A 588 -14.08 -14.63 -48.04
N LEU A 589 -12.78 -14.35 -47.89
CA LEU A 589 -12.09 -14.38 -46.60
C LEU A 589 -12.51 -13.18 -45.75
N LEU A 590 -12.69 -13.43 -44.45
CA LEU A 590 -12.95 -12.39 -43.46
C LEU A 590 -11.65 -11.74 -43.00
N GLY A 591 -11.71 -10.45 -42.67
CA GLY A 591 -10.60 -9.76 -42.00
C GLY A 591 -10.45 -10.23 -40.56
N ASP A 592 -9.24 -10.08 -40.00
CA ASP A 592 -8.93 -10.53 -38.64
C ASP A 592 -9.82 -9.86 -37.57
N GLU A 593 -10.25 -8.62 -37.78
CA GLU A 593 -11.22 -7.93 -36.91
C GLU A 593 -12.60 -8.59 -36.91
N ASP A 594 -13.13 -8.95 -38.09
CA ASP A 594 -14.43 -9.65 -38.19
C ASP A 594 -14.33 -11.06 -37.57
N VAL A 595 -13.20 -11.77 -37.76
CA VAL A 595 -12.95 -13.08 -37.12
C VAL A 595 -12.90 -12.94 -35.60
N GLY A 596 -12.16 -11.95 -35.09
CA GLY A 596 -12.08 -11.65 -33.68
C GLY A 596 -13.46 -11.38 -33.07
N ALA A 597 -14.27 -10.53 -33.72
CA ALA A 597 -15.63 -10.21 -33.30
C ALA A 597 -16.53 -11.45 -33.23
N LEU A 598 -16.45 -12.35 -34.23
CA LEU A 598 -17.20 -13.61 -34.23
C LEU A 598 -16.78 -14.53 -33.09
N MET A 599 -15.47 -14.71 -32.88
CA MET A 599 -14.90 -15.59 -31.85
C MET A 599 -15.30 -15.18 -30.44
N VAL A 600 -15.47 -13.87 -30.18
CA VAL A 600 -15.86 -13.36 -28.86
C VAL A 600 -17.36 -13.15 -28.67
N SER A 601 -18.16 -13.39 -29.71
CA SER A 601 -19.58 -13.05 -29.70
C SER A 601 -20.45 -13.94 -28.80
N GLU A 602 -21.59 -13.39 -28.35
CA GLU A 602 -22.54 -14.13 -27.51
C GLU A 602 -23.53 -14.96 -28.37
N PRO A 603 -23.74 -16.25 -28.05
CA PRO A 603 -24.67 -17.09 -28.78
C PRO A 603 -26.13 -16.70 -28.51
N LEU A 604 -26.94 -16.63 -29.57
CA LEU A 604 -28.37 -16.39 -29.55
C LEU A 604 -29.15 -17.70 -29.80
N PRO A 605 -30.41 -17.81 -29.35
CA PRO A 605 -31.26 -18.95 -29.68
C PRO A 605 -31.41 -19.15 -31.19
N ASP A 606 -31.02 -20.33 -31.66
CA ASP A 606 -31.19 -20.78 -33.04
C ASP A 606 -32.38 -21.75 -33.15
N GLY A 607 -33.18 -21.59 -34.21
CA GLY A 607 -34.34 -22.41 -34.53
C GLY A 607 -34.13 -23.32 -35.74
N ARG A 608 -32.94 -23.31 -36.34
CA ARG A 608 -32.56 -24.17 -37.47
C ARG A 608 -32.53 -25.64 -37.10
N THR A 609 -32.79 -26.51 -38.07
CA THR A 609 -32.71 -27.96 -37.86
C THR A 609 -31.27 -28.46 -37.97
N VAL A 610 -31.02 -29.67 -37.45
CA VAL A 610 -29.70 -30.31 -37.52
C VAL A 610 -29.29 -30.54 -38.98
N GLU A 611 -30.24 -30.84 -39.86
CA GLU A 611 -29.99 -31.04 -41.29
C GLU A 611 -29.52 -29.76 -41.98
N GLU A 612 -30.15 -28.62 -41.69
CA GLU A 612 -29.75 -27.32 -42.23
C GLU A 612 -28.34 -26.95 -41.78
N MET A 613 -28.05 -27.12 -40.49
CA MET A 613 -26.74 -26.86 -39.92
C MET A 613 -25.66 -27.80 -40.50
N SER A 614 -26.01 -29.07 -40.72
CA SER A 614 -25.09 -30.07 -41.28
C SER A 614 -24.75 -29.79 -42.74
N TYR A 615 -25.71 -29.25 -43.52
CA TYR A 615 -25.49 -28.88 -44.91
C TYR A 615 -24.44 -27.76 -45.05
N ASP A 616 -24.60 -26.66 -44.32
CA ASP A 616 -23.64 -25.55 -44.37
C ASP A 616 -22.28 -25.95 -43.79
N LEU A 617 -22.25 -26.86 -42.81
CA LEU A 617 -21.01 -27.38 -42.24
C LEU A 617 -20.26 -28.27 -43.25
N HIS A 618 -21.00 -29.05 -44.02
CA HIS A 618 -20.44 -29.84 -45.11
C HIS A 618 -19.81 -28.93 -46.19
N LEU A 619 -20.50 -27.86 -46.57
CA LEU A 619 -19.95 -26.85 -47.48
C LEU A 619 -18.68 -26.19 -46.94
N ALA A 620 -18.63 -25.93 -45.63
CA ALA A 620 -17.44 -25.38 -45.00
C ALA A 620 -16.24 -26.35 -45.02
N LEU A 621 -16.50 -27.65 -44.81
CA LEU A 621 -15.47 -28.69 -44.73
C LEU A 621 -14.98 -29.16 -46.11
N GLU A 622 -15.84 -29.17 -47.13
CA GLU A 622 -15.50 -29.57 -48.51
C GLU A 622 -14.94 -28.43 -49.36
N ARG A 623 -14.50 -27.35 -48.72
CA ARG A 623 -13.92 -26.20 -49.41
C ARG A 623 -12.55 -26.55 -49.99
N ASP A 624 -12.45 -26.60 -51.32
CA ASP A 624 -11.27 -27.08 -52.06
C ASP A 624 -9.97 -26.27 -51.82
N ASP A 625 -10.06 -24.98 -51.51
CA ASP A 625 -8.92 -24.07 -51.30
C ASP A 625 -8.51 -23.92 -49.82
N ILE A 626 -9.12 -24.68 -48.90
CA ILE A 626 -8.89 -24.48 -47.46
C ILE A 626 -7.44 -24.74 -47.05
N ASP A 627 -6.83 -25.83 -47.51
CA ASP A 627 -5.45 -26.19 -47.14
C ASP A 627 -4.45 -25.13 -47.61
N GLU A 628 -4.69 -24.52 -48.78
CA GLU A 628 -3.88 -23.42 -49.32
C GLU A 628 -4.04 -22.16 -48.46
N ILE A 629 -5.27 -21.82 -48.06
CA ILE A 629 -5.55 -20.66 -47.21
C ILE A 629 -4.89 -20.82 -45.82
N LEU A 630 -5.00 -21.99 -45.20
CA LEU A 630 -4.40 -22.25 -43.88
C LEU A 630 -2.87 -22.17 -43.95
N SER A 631 -2.28 -22.77 -45.00
CA SER A 631 -0.83 -22.72 -45.25
C SER A 631 -0.34 -21.30 -45.49
N GLN A 632 -1.08 -20.50 -46.26
CA GLN A 632 -0.74 -19.10 -46.52
C GLN A 632 -0.84 -18.25 -45.25
N LYS A 633 -1.86 -18.46 -44.40
CA LYS A 633 -1.98 -17.75 -43.11
C LYS A 633 -0.82 -18.11 -42.17
N ALA A 634 -0.41 -19.39 -42.11
CA ALA A 634 0.76 -19.83 -41.35
C ALA A 634 2.07 -19.22 -41.90
N GLN A 635 2.24 -19.16 -43.23
CA GLN A 635 3.41 -18.52 -43.83
C GLN A 635 3.46 -17.02 -43.49
N ASN A 636 2.36 -16.30 -43.63
CA ASN A 636 2.30 -14.87 -43.29
C ASN A 636 2.66 -14.62 -41.81
N ARG A 637 2.22 -15.51 -40.91
CA ARG A 637 2.58 -15.44 -39.49
C ARG A 637 4.06 -15.78 -39.26
N CYS A 638 4.60 -16.76 -39.98
CA CYS A 638 6.03 -17.09 -39.95
C CYS A 638 6.88 -15.86 -40.31
N ASP A 639 6.52 -15.14 -41.37
CA ASP A 639 7.23 -13.94 -41.81
C ASP A 639 7.22 -12.83 -40.74
N GLN A 640 6.09 -12.66 -40.02
CA GLN A 640 5.99 -11.74 -38.88
C GLN A 640 6.89 -12.17 -37.72
N LEU A 641 6.89 -13.46 -37.36
CA LEU A 641 7.71 -14.00 -36.29
C LEU A 641 9.21 -13.81 -36.57
N ILE A 642 9.63 -13.98 -37.83
CA ILE A 642 11.01 -13.72 -38.26
C ILE A 642 11.35 -12.25 -37.98
N LEU A 643 10.51 -11.30 -38.42
CA LEU A 643 10.72 -9.87 -38.21
C LEU A 643 10.78 -9.49 -36.72
N GLU A 644 9.86 -10.00 -35.91
CA GLU A 644 9.82 -9.79 -34.46
C GLU A 644 11.12 -10.27 -33.80
N ARG A 645 11.59 -11.47 -34.16
CA ARG A 645 12.81 -12.07 -33.61
C ARG A 645 14.08 -11.39 -34.08
N THR A 646 14.16 -10.96 -35.34
CA THR A 646 15.28 -10.16 -35.84
C THR A 646 15.42 -8.87 -35.02
N ARG A 647 14.30 -8.18 -34.76
CA ARG A 647 14.30 -6.96 -33.94
C ARG A 647 14.75 -7.22 -32.49
N VAL A 648 14.32 -8.33 -31.90
CA VAL A 648 14.78 -8.74 -30.56
C VAL A 648 16.28 -9.03 -30.56
N LYS A 649 16.78 -9.73 -31.57
CA LYS A 649 18.21 -10.04 -31.74
C LYS A 649 19.05 -8.77 -31.88
N GLU A 650 18.62 -7.81 -32.69
CA GLU A 650 19.29 -6.51 -32.83
C GLU A 650 19.41 -5.78 -31.48
N ASN A 651 18.30 -5.68 -30.74
CA ASN A 651 18.28 -5.04 -29.41
C ASN A 651 19.17 -5.76 -28.37
N LEU A 652 19.24 -7.09 -28.42
CA LEU A 652 20.06 -7.90 -27.51
C LEU A 652 21.55 -7.83 -27.85
N LEU A 653 21.92 -7.75 -29.13
CA LEU A 653 23.31 -7.61 -29.57
C LEU A 653 23.93 -6.27 -29.11
N GLU A 654 23.15 -5.20 -29.06
CA GLU A 654 23.57 -3.90 -28.47
C GLU A 654 23.86 -3.98 -26.96
N SER A 655 23.31 -5.00 -26.27
CA SER A 655 23.40 -5.18 -24.81
C SER A 655 24.53 -6.12 -24.36
N GLY A 656 25.27 -6.72 -25.31
CA GLY A 656 26.32 -7.72 -25.08
C GLY A 656 25.89 -9.10 -25.57
N GLY A 657 26.60 -9.63 -26.58
CA GLY A 657 26.19 -10.79 -27.37
C GLY A 657 26.18 -12.12 -26.61
N HIS A 658 25.17 -12.94 -26.91
CA HIS A 658 25.04 -14.31 -26.44
C HIS A 658 25.04 -15.29 -27.63
N GLU A 659 25.87 -16.34 -27.55
CA GLU A 659 26.03 -17.37 -28.60
C GLU A 659 24.72 -18.12 -28.93
N TRP A 660 23.73 -18.15 -28.02
CA TRP A 660 22.42 -18.80 -28.28
C TRP A 660 21.52 -18.04 -29.27
N LEU A 661 21.91 -16.83 -29.72
CA LEU A 661 21.17 -16.04 -30.71
C LEU A 661 21.52 -16.40 -32.16
N GLU A 662 22.47 -17.30 -32.39
CA GLU A 662 22.73 -17.84 -33.72
C GLU A 662 21.48 -18.58 -34.23
N ASP A 663 21.04 -18.22 -35.44
CA ASP A 663 19.89 -18.83 -36.12
C ASP A 663 18.51 -18.72 -35.42
N PHE A 664 18.40 -17.90 -34.38
CA PHE A 664 17.16 -17.66 -33.63
C PHE A 664 15.98 -17.15 -34.47
N GLU A 665 16.29 -16.37 -35.52
CA GLU A 665 15.36 -15.82 -36.51
C GLU A 665 15.03 -16.79 -37.66
N LYS A 666 15.73 -17.92 -37.78
CA LYS A 666 15.46 -18.91 -38.83
C LYS A 666 14.28 -19.79 -38.39
N ILE A 667 13.11 -19.45 -38.93
CA ILE A 667 11.85 -20.16 -38.70
C ILE A 667 11.28 -20.60 -40.05
N ASP A 668 10.89 -21.86 -40.15
CA ASP A 668 10.15 -22.39 -41.29
C ASP A 668 8.81 -22.98 -40.85
N PRO A 669 7.71 -22.79 -41.61
CA PRO A 669 6.48 -23.53 -41.35
C PRO A 669 6.70 -25.03 -41.62
N ALA A 670 6.30 -25.85 -40.66
CA ALA A 670 6.47 -27.29 -40.68
C ALA A 670 5.17 -28.01 -41.09
N SER A 671 4.06 -27.71 -40.42
CA SER A 671 2.75 -28.27 -40.75
C SER A 671 1.60 -27.40 -40.26
N VAL A 672 0.42 -27.60 -40.85
CA VAL A 672 -0.84 -27.03 -40.41
C VAL A 672 -1.86 -28.16 -40.20
N ASP A 673 -2.50 -28.20 -39.03
CA ASP A 673 -3.55 -29.17 -38.72
C ASP A 673 -4.85 -28.44 -38.40
N LEU A 674 -5.89 -28.62 -39.22
CA LEU A 674 -7.22 -28.10 -38.91
C LEU A 674 -7.75 -28.76 -37.63
N LEU A 675 -8.06 -27.97 -36.60
CA LEU A 675 -8.57 -28.48 -35.32
C LEU A 675 -10.09 -28.39 -35.26
N CYS A 676 -10.65 -27.19 -35.50
CA CYS A 676 -12.05 -26.89 -35.29
C CYS A 676 -12.64 -26.05 -36.43
N VAL A 677 -13.95 -26.22 -36.68
CA VAL A 677 -14.72 -25.35 -37.58
C VAL A 677 -15.97 -24.85 -36.87
N THR A 678 -16.10 -23.53 -36.73
CA THR A 678 -17.28 -22.91 -36.12
C THR A 678 -18.07 -22.14 -37.17
N LEU A 679 -19.33 -22.51 -37.38
CA LEU A 679 -20.26 -21.76 -38.21
C LEU A 679 -20.92 -20.65 -37.43
N TYR A 680 -21.00 -19.49 -38.06
CA TYR A 680 -21.64 -18.30 -37.53
C TYR A 680 -22.80 -17.89 -38.44
N TYR A 681 -23.99 -17.81 -37.86
CA TYR A 681 -25.20 -17.38 -38.54
C TYR A 681 -25.62 -15.97 -38.13
N PRO A 682 -26.05 -15.13 -39.10
CA PRO A 682 -26.60 -13.82 -38.80
C PRO A 682 -27.95 -13.93 -38.10
N LYS A 683 -28.27 -12.92 -37.29
CA LYS A 683 -29.62 -12.70 -36.76
C LYS A 683 -30.58 -12.33 -37.92
N PRO A 684 -31.75 -12.99 -38.07
CA PRO A 684 -32.70 -12.61 -39.11
C PRO A 684 -33.22 -11.19 -38.88
N GLY A 685 -33.03 -10.30 -39.86
CA GLY A 685 -33.45 -8.90 -39.84
C GLY A 685 -32.34 -7.85 -39.71
N GLY A 686 -31.05 -8.23 -39.76
CA GLY A 686 -29.96 -7.28 -40.01
C GLY A 686 -29.81 -7.04 -41.52
N ASP A 687 -29.57 -5.80 -41.92
CA ASP A 687 -29.52 -5.37 -43.32
C ASP A 687 -28.60 -6.28 -44.18
N CYS A 688 -29.20 -7.11 -45.02
CA CYS A 688 -28.55 -7.59 -46.24
C CYS A 688 -28.48 -6.41 -47.21
N GLN A 689 -27.39 -5.64 -47.12
CA GLN A 689 -26.93 -4.79 -48.23
C GLN A 689 -25.68 -5.40 -48.85
#